data_AF-A0A8S0YVK7-F1
#
_entry.id   AF-A0A8S0YVK7-F1
#
_cell.length_a   1.000
_cell.length_b   1.000
_cell.length_c   1.000
_cell.angle_alpha   90.00
_cell.angle_beta   90.00
_cell.angle_gamma   90.00
#
_symmetry.space_group_name_H-M   'P 1'
#
loop_
_entity.id
_entity.type
_entity.pdbx_description
1 polymer ?
#
loop_
_entity_poly.entity_id
_entity_poly.type
_entity_poly.pdbx_seq_one_letter_code
_entity_poly.pdbx_strand_id
1 'polypeptide(L)'
;MFTLPGQRVLHKCLKILRLTVVDFSSYPDIKKLNPVRTVEKIIENNTSIFVESPIHVKMLPIDVNDTKAHNKLTMTLYSQGTKTIDFQVKQTSKCLELLNKNTASDRNDICVIQVPYQLKVEVTTTDSASVSLSQLEGQEFIVKTQKGAIHVNNLKADNISLESTEGDLKCDGRLQARHIELKTGSQSGIQCHNIMANIFNVTTHAGPIVVKSCYSDKSHFTTLMGNIHLDHLHRSVLIDVIQQGNLHIMGFSGNLQASLKSGDVFMHASQLTEKTSIFIHEKGKVELIMPDLVNNLPATNLIADKITVDNKILKLGRFMDDAHPKRFRFEREPNHELHIVSSERARASPAYAADRAANMPACAPEYSRLARSNTELVFSPQVKRCSHQPPPFTALRRSFSSTFSLIPEERAVSPERPPPLPRFIRIITWFPRLMLRPLFAMLNVIAHPAWKQILVVLPTLWIAASLFIFWKCVQYPIGVLKMMGRVISSKNQNKPRTVLISGGSSVQALHLARNFHSAGARVVAFEIEGQFALLKYSAAVHRFYTVPRPNPADPLAYARALREIVDRESVVFYVPVSSTTPAYYDALAKPHLEVVGCQCFVPSARDVVTLDDPLELIRVCRAAGLSTPQFWVVANDDDVRAWYDSGASKEGRHFIASAGARGARDRLRFVMPEDRNQFRFPREISAEKPWVIVREPKGERIVTCTTLKESRAVNNVTCRVDSTRKGLVPQRDDEADAWVQRFVSFLAPARPMTGHVSFRLVREEQPTNGQNNKLVAIGARVGVSLPYLCQGSTRCGHTATVGKLLDTVLDTREALFTFWDPLPYCAYYQSRMPDERRPPPPEPCKTPPNVPL
;
A
#
# COMPACT_ATOMS: atom_id res chain seq x y z
N MET A 1 58.61 46.21 -10.12
CA MET A 1 57.79 46.28 -11.36
C MET A 1 56.98 44.99 -11.45
N PHE A 2 55.66 45.13 -11.43
CA PHE A 2 54.62 44.14 -11.72
C PHE A 2 54.50 42.87 -10.85
N THR A 3 53.92 43.10 -9.67
CA THR A 3 52.92 42.21 -9.04
C THR A 3 51.66 42.16 -9.91
N LEU A 4 51.17 40.96 -10.27
CA LEU A 4 49.83 40.77 -10.87
C LEU A 4 48.93 39.94 -9.93
N PRO A 5 47.64 40.30 -9.79
CA PRO A 5 46.81 39.96 -8.64
C PRO A 5 45.71 38.95 -9.05
N GLY A 6 45.87 37.67 -8.71
CA GLY A 6 44.93 36.62 -9.13
C GLY A 6 44.16 35.91 -8.02
N GLN A 7 44.66 35.90 -6.78
CA GLN A 7 44.14 34.96 -5.76
C GLN A 7 42.98 35.49 -4.89
N ARG A 8 42.64 36.79 -4.95
CA ARG A 8 41.53 37.35 -4.16
C ARG A 8 40.16 37.28 -4.85
N VAL A 9 40.11 37.07 -6.17
CA VAL A 9 38.85 37.01 -6.92
C VAL A 9 38.21 35.62 -6.82
N LEU A 10 39.00 34.55 -6.86
CA LEU A 10 38.46 33.18 -6.74
C LEU A 10 37.83 32.93 -5.35
N HIS A 11 38.44 33.46 -4.28
CA HIS A 11 37.91 33.28 -2.92
C HIS A 11 36.67 34.16 -2.64
N LYS A 12 36.54 35.32 -3.31
CA LYS A 12 35.30 36.13 -3.28
C LYS A 12 34.20 35.54 -4.16
N CYS A 13 34.53 35.01 -5.35
CA CYS A 13 33.59 34.32 -6.23
C CYS A 13 33.09 33.01 -5.61
N LEU A 14 33.93 32.23 -4.91
CA LEU A 14 33.48 31.06 -4.14
C LEU A 14 32.60 31.44 -2.93
N LYS A 15 32.78 32.63 -2.35
CA LYS A 15 31.89 33.14 -1.28
C LYS A 15 30.54 33.62 -1.84
N ILE A 16 30.54 34.18 -3.06
CA ILE A 16 29.33 34.62 -3.77
C ILE A 16 28.57 33.43 -4.37
N LEU A 17 29.25 32.39 -4.86
CA LEU A 17 28.64 31.13 -5.32
C LEU A 17 28.14 30.22 -4.18
N ARG A 18 28.64 30.40 -2.95
CA ARG A 18 28.05 29.76 -1.75
C ARG A 18 26.77 30.46 -1.26
N LEU A 19 26.38 31.60 -1.83
CA LEU A 19 25.25 32.41 -1.39
C LEU A 19 24.03 32.37 -2.31
N THR A 20 24.08 31.66 -3.45
CA THR A 20 22.99 31.68 -4.44
C THR A 20 22.30 30.33 -4.69
N VAL A 21 22.66 29.28 -3.97
CA VAL A 21 21.88 28.03 -3.94
C VAL A 21 21.86 27.52 -2.50
N VAL A 22 21.17 28.26 -1.62
CA VAL A 22 20.63 27.66 -0.41
C VAL A 22 19.28 27.12 -0.82
N ASP A 23 19.14 25.80 -0.84
CA ASP A 23 17.84 25.14 -0.93
C ASP A 23 16.94 25.70 0.18
N PHE A 24 16.01 26.58 -0.17
CA PHE A 24 14.98 27.11 0.73
C PHE A 24 13.96 26.02 1.16
N SER A 25 14.23 24.77 0.84
CA SER A 25 13.43 23.60 1.15
C SER A 25 13.94 22.79 2.36
N SER A 26 15.15 23.05 2.84
CA SER A 26 15.70 22.33 4.00
C SER A 26 15.35 23.07 5.30
N TYR A 27 14.44 22.47 6.07
CA TYR A 27 14.20 22.83 7.47
C TYR A 27 15.54 22.89 8.23
N PRO A 28 15.80 23.90 9.09
CA PRO A 28 17.00 23.90 9.90
C PRO A 28 17.02 22.65 10.82
N ASP A 29 18.14 21.94 10.84
CA ASP A 29 18.30 20.75 11.69
C ASP A 29 18.20 21.17 13.17
N ILE A 30 17.13 20.76 13.84
CA ILE A 30 16.87 21.06 15.27
C ILE A 30 18.07 20.66 16.16
N LYS A 31 18.83 19.62 15.75
CA LYS A 31 20.04 19.15 16.45
C LYS A 31 21.18 20.18 16.51
N LYS A 32 21.14 21.22 15.69
CA LYS A 32 22.15 22.29 15.64
C LYS A 32 21.73 23.56 16.39
N LEU A 33 20.52 23.57 16.98
CA LEU A 33 19.95 24.73 17.67
C LEU A 33 19.88 24.46 19.18
N ASN A 34 20.08 25.51 19.97
CA ASN A 34 19.97 25.43 21.42
C ASN A 34 18.55 25.82 21.87
N PRO A 35 17.97 25.13 22.87
CA PRO A 35 16.71 25.56 23.46
C PRO A 35 16.94 26.86 24.24
N VAL A 36 16.23 27.93 23.87
CA VAL A 36 16.33 29.25 24.48
C VAL A 36 15.31 29.41 25.61
N ARG A 37 14.07 29.00 25.36
CA ARG A 37 12.96 29.16 26.30
C ARG A 37 11.92 28.08 26.10
N THR A 38 11.44 27.53 27.21
CA THR A 38 10.33 26.58 27.25
C THR A 38 9.18 27.18 28.05
N VAL A 39 7.98 27.18 27.48
CA VAL A 39 6.75 27.61 28.14
C VAL A 39 5.80 26.44 28.20
N GLU A 40 5.26 26.19 29.39
CA GLU A 40 4.35 25.08 29.64
C GLU A 40 3.01 25.63 30.14
N LYS A 41 1.92 25.14 29.56
CA LYS A 41 0.55 25.55 29.92
C LYS A 41 -0.38 24.36 29.98
N ILE A 42 -1.23 24.33 31.01
CA ILE A 42 -2.31 23.36 31.11
C ILE A 42 -3.50 23.90 30.31
N ILE A 43 -4.03 23.07 29.41
CA ILE A 43 -5.11 23.39 28.47
C ILE A 43 -6.29 22.46 28.74
N GLU A 44 -7.50 23.01 28.72
CA GLU A 44 -8.74 22.23 28.83
C GLU A 44 -9.09 21.58 27.49
N ASN A 45 -9.75 20.43 27.53
CA ASN A 45 -10.27 19.74 26.35
C ASN A 45 -11.20 20.70 25.59
N ASN A 46 -10.99 20.85 24.27
CA ASN A 46 -11.73 21.75 23.36
C ASN A 46 -11.25 23.22 23.27
N THR A 47 -10.01 23.51 23.68
CA THR A 47 -9.39 24.84 23.46
C THR A 47 -8.92 24.99 22.01
N SER A 48 -9.13 26.16 21.39
CA SER A 48 -8.52 26.51 20.10
C SER A 48 -7.12 27.10 20.30
N ILE A 49 -6.14 26.62 19.55
CA ILE A 49 -4.78 27.13 19.58
C ILE A 49 -4.58 28.02 18.36
N PHE A 50 -4.30 29.30 18.59
CA PHE A 50 -3.96 30.26 17.55
C PHE A 50 -2.48 30.64 17.67
N VAL A 51 -1.72 30.36 16.61
CA VAL A 51 -0.27 30.59 16.59
C VAL A 51 0.05 31.61 15.51
N GLU A 52 0.47 32.81 15.92
CA GLU A 52 0.98 33.82 15.00
C GLU A 52 2.49 33.98 15.18
N SER A 53 3.26 33.60 14.17
CA SER A 53 4.72 33.58 14.29
C SER A 53 5.46 34.04 13.02
N PRO A 54 6.44 34.96 13.14
CA PRO A 54 7.35 35.31 12.06
C PRO A 54 8.54 34.32 11.93
N ILE A 55 8.54 33.21 12.67
CA ILE A 55 9.58 32.18 12.66
C ILE A 55 9.01 30.80 12.30
N HIS A 56 9.87 29.84 11.96
CA HIS A 56 9.44 28.50 11.59
C HIS A 56 8.67 27.81 12.73
N VAL A 57 7.50 27.26 12.43
CA VAL A 57 6.66 26.57 13.42
C VAL A 57 6.65 25.07 13.13
N LYS A 58 6.92 24.26 14.15
CA LYS A 58 6.83 22.80 14.10
C LYS A 58 5.87 22.30 15.17
N MET A 59 4.81 21.63 14.77
CA MET A 59 3.85 21.06 15.70
C MET A 59 3.97 19.53 15.76
N LEU A 60 4.03 19.01 16.98
CA LEU A 60 4.20 17.60 17.30
C LEU A 60 3.17 17.18 18.35
N PRO A 61 2.76 15.89 18.38
CA PRO A 61 1.97 15.39 19.49
C PRO A 61 2.81 15.38 20.76
N ILE A 62 2.17 15.53 21.92
CA ILE A 62 2.78 15.25 23.23
C ILE A 62 3.05 13.75 23.34
N ASP A 63 4.16 13.38 23.99
CA ASP A 63 4.48 11.98 24.28
C ASP A 63 3.41 11.36 25.20
N VAL A 64 2.70 10.36 24.67
CA VAL A 64 1.58 9.66 25.32
C VAL A 64 1.99 8.93 26.60
N ASN A 65 3.29 8.70 26.82
CA ASN A 65 3.79 7.95 27.97
C ASN A 65 3.82 8.75 29.29
N ASP A 66 3.64 10.07 29.25
CA ASP A 66 3.50 10.88 30.46
C ASP A 66 2.00 11.10 30.77
N THR A 67 1.48 10.32 31.70
CA THR A 67 0.09 10.45 32.20
C THR A 67 -0.20 11.82 32.83
N LYS A 68 0.84 12.60 33.18
CA LYS A 68 0.70 13.98 33.68
C LYS A 68 0.72 15.03 32.57
N ALA A 69 1.06 14.66 31.33
CA ALA A 69 1.22 15.60 30.21
C ALA A 69 0.01 15.65 29.25
N HIS A 70 -1.04 14.84 29.47
CA HIS A 70 -2.20 14.76 28.56
C HIS A 70 -2.91 16.10 28.32
N ASN A 71 -2.84 17.02 29.28
CA ASN A 71 -3.46 18.35 29.18
C ASN A 71 -2.40 19.47 29.11
N LYS A 72 -1.13 19.15 28.85
CA LYS A 72 -0.02 20.10 29.01
C LYS A 72 0.59 20.47 27.66
N LEU A 73 0.24 21.63 27.13
CA LEU A 73 0.92 22.19 25.96
C LEU A 73 2.33 22.67 26.34
N THR A 74 3.31 22.21 25.58
CA THR A 74 4.72 22.59 25.77
C THR A 74 5.21 23.29 24.52
N MET A 75 5.72 24.50 24.67
CA MET A 75 6.30 25.30 23.59
C MET A 75 7.77 25.52 23.87
N THR A 76 8.64 25.13 22.94
CA THR A 76 10.09 25.30 23.05
C THR A 76 10.62 26.11 21.88
N LEU A 77 11.27 27.23 22.16
CA LEU A 77 12.00 28.01 21.16
C LEU A 77 13.42 27.48 21.02
N TYR A 78 13.83 27.21 19.78
CA TYR A 78 15.19 26.86 19.40
C TYR A 78 15.81 27.97 18.55
N SER A 79 16.99 28.45 18.93
CA SER A 79 17.75 29.48 18.20
C SER A 79 19.25 29.15 18.15
N GLN A 80 19.97 29.75 17.20
CA GLN A 80 21.44 29.74 17.16
C GLN A 80 22.05 30.81 18.09
N GLY A 81 21.30 31.87 18.41
CA GLY A 81 21.75 32.98 19.25
C GLY A 81 21.35 32.85 20.72
N THR A 82 22.15 33.40 21.63
CA THR A 82 21.93 33.36 23.09
C THR A 82 20.98 34.42 23.63
N LYS A 83 20.48 35.36 22.79
CA LYS A 83 19.61 36.45 23.23
C LYS A 83 18.56 36.82 22.18
N THR A 84 17.36 36.26 22.31
CA THR A 84 16.14 36.86 21.76
C THR A 84 15.05 36.81 22.83
N ILE A 85 14.67 37.99 23.33
CA ILE A 85 13.67 38.19 24.37
C ILE A 85 12.42 38.70 23.67
N ASP A 86 11.32 37.93 23.76
CA ASP A 86 9.89 38.33 23.79
C ASP A 86 8.94 37.41 23.00
N PHE A 87 8.65 36.24 23.59
CA PHE A 87 7.41 35.50 23.30
C PHE A 87 6.34 35.96 24.31
N GLN A 88 5.27 36.58 23.82
CA GLN A 88 4.09 36.87 24.63
C GLN A 88 3.06 35.76 24.39
N VAL A 89 2.80 34.96 25.42
CA VAL A 89 1.74 33.97 25.42
C VAL A 89 0.54 34.60 26.10
N LYS A 90 -0.51 34.91 25.33
CA LYS A 90 -1.76 35.44 25.84
C LYS A 90 -2.79 34.32 25.88
N GLN A 91 -3.27 33.99 27.07
CA GLN A 91 -4.25 32.93 27.27
C GLN A 91 -5.60 33.55 27.63
N THR A 92 -6.59 33.33 26.78
CA THR A 92 -8.00 33.53 27.11
C THR A 92 -8.60 32.17 27.52
N SER A 93 -9.76 32.16 28.19
CA SER A 93 -10.41 30.92 28.67
C SER A 93 -10.70 29.87 27.58
N LYS A 94 -10.71 30.24 26.29
CA LYS A 94 -11.01 29.33 25.16
C LYS A 94 -10.00 29.38 24.01
N CYS A 95 -9.04 30.30 24.04
CA CYS A 95 -8.08 30.52 22.98
C CYS A 95 -6.68 30.77 23.55
N LEU A 96 -5.69 30.04 23.05
CA LEU A 96 -4.28 30.30 23.34
C LEU A 96 -3.68 31.05 22.15
N GLU A 97 -3.38 32.33 22.34
CA GLU A 97 -2.70 33.18 21.33
C GLU A 97 -1.19 33.19 21.62
N LEU A 98 -0.42 32.72 20.67
CA LEU A 98 1.04 32.78 20.70
C LEU A 98 1.48 33.90 19.76
N LEU A 99 1.93 35.01 20.33
CA LEU A 99 2.42 36.18 19.58
C LEU A 99 3.93 36.30 19.78
N ASN A 100 4.68 36.13 18.70
CA ASN A 100 6.11 36.43 18.68
C ASN A 100 6.33 37.81 18.04
N LYS A 101 6.72 38.79 18.85
CA LYS A 101 6.93 40.20 18.43
C LYS A 101 8.36 40.48 17.97
N ASN A 102 9.21 39.47 17.76
CA ASN A 102 10.57 39.68 17.29
C ASN A 102 10.58 40.32 15.89
N THR A 103 10.97 41.59 15.83
CA THR A 103 11.21 42.36 14.61
C THR A 103 12.59 42.08 13.97
N ALA A 104 13.45 41.31 14.65
CA ALA A 104 14.78 40.89 14.19
C ALA A 104 15.01 39.39 14.47
N SER A 105 14.13 38.52 13.95
CA SER A 105 14.32 37.07 14.03
C SER A 105 15.46 36.61 13.11
N ASP A 106 16.36 35.77 13.63
CA ASP A 106 17.30 35.05 12.78
C ASP A 106 16.49 34.09 11.89
N ARG A 107 16.82 34.02 10.59
CA ARG A 107 16.10 33.19 9.59
C ARG A 107 16.04 31.68 9.92
N ASN A 108 16.75 31.23 10.95
CA ASN A 108 16.90 29.82 11.31
C ASN A 108 16.20 29.44 12.63
N ASP A 109 15.49 30.35 13.28
CA ASP A 109 14.80 30.07 14.54
C ASP A 109 13.57 29.18 14.33
N ILE A 110 13.38 28.20 15.24
CA ILE A 110 12.28 27.23 15.17
C ILE A 110 11.51 27.22 16.50
N CYS A 111 10.20 27.42 16.41
CA CYS A 111 9.26 27.19 17.50
C CYS A 111 8.69 25.77 17.41
N VAL A 112 8.99 24.93 18.40
CA VAL A 112 8.40 23.59 18.52
C VAL A 112 7.25 23.63 19.51
N ILE A 113 6.05 23.28 19.05
CA ILE A 113 4.84 23.25 19.86
C ILE A 113 4.37 21.81 19.97
N GLN A 114 4.33 21.29 21.20
CA GLN A 114 3.76 19.99 21.51
C GLN A 114 2.32 20.17 21.96
N VAL A 115 1.39 19.62 21.16
CA VAL A 115 -0.05 19.77 21.37
C VAL A 115 -0.69 18.44 21.78
N PRO A 116 -1.71 18.46 22.66
CA PRO A 116 -2.49 17.26 22.98
C PRO A 116 -3.42 16.84 21.83
N TYR A 117 -4.06 15.67 21.99
CA TYR A 117 -5.03 15.14 21.02
C TYR A 117 -6.36 15.90 21.08
N GLN A 118 -7.09 15.96 19.96
CA GLN A 118 -8.44 16.54 19.85
C GLN A 118 -8.54 18.07 20.01
N LEU A 119 -7.72 18.81 19.25
CA LEU A 119 -7.73 20.29 19.26
C LEU A 119 -8.15 20.88 17.92
N LYS A 120 -8.49 22.17 17.98
CA LYS A 120 -8.58 23.06 16.82
C LYS A 120 -7.32 23.90 16.79
N VAL A 121 -6.58 23.85 15.69
CA VAL A 121 -5.29 24.51 15.56
C VAL A 121 -5.31 25.41 14.34
N GLU A 122 -5.05 26.69 14.57
CA GLU A 122 -4.86 27.70 13.54
C GLU A 122 -3.43 28.25 13.66
N VAL A 123 -2.68 28.17 12.57
CA VAL A 123 -1.30 28.67 12.49
C VAL A 123 -1.20 29.68 11.36
N THR A 124 -0.86 30.91 11.71
CA THR A 124 -0.57 32.00 10.79
C THR A 124 0.92 32.35 10.87
N THR A 125 1.61 32.31 9.74
CA THR A 125 3.01 32.74 9.67
C THR A 125 3.21 33.86 8.66
N THR A 126 4.03 34.84 9.05
CA THR A 126 4.42 35.97 8.21
C THR A 126 5.80 35.73 7.60
N ASP A 127 6.12 36.44 6.52
CA ASP A 127 7.41 36.36 5.84
C ASP A 127 7.76 34.96 5.31
N SER A 128 9.02 34.53 5.45
CA SER A 128 9.57 33.25 4.98
C SER A 128 9.39 32.09 5.98
N ALA A 129 8.61 32.29 7.04
CA ALA A 129 8.42 31.28 8.07
C ALA A 129 7.57 30.10 7.57
N SER A 130 8.18 28.92 7.60
CA SER A 130 7.58 27.66 7.14
C SER A 130 6.94 26.89 8.29
N VAL A 131 5.84 26.19 8.00
CA VAL A 131 5.08 25.41 9.00
C VAL A 131 5.27 23.93 8.75
N SER A 132 5.55 23.16 9.80
CA SER A 132 5.56 21.70 9.75
C SER A 132 4.59 21.09 10.76
N LEU A 133 3.68 20.26 10.28
CA LEU A 133 2.72 19.51 11.10
C LEU A 133 3.01 18.02 10.93
N SER A 134 3.23 17.29 12.03
CA SER A 134 3.50 15.86 11.91
C SER A 134 2.87 15.02 13.01
N GLN A 135 2.25 13.89 12.63
CA GLN A 135 1.64 12.90 13.54
C GLN A 135 0.55 13.48 14.46
N LEU A 136 -0.30 14.35 13.92
CA LEU A 136 -1.34 15.04 14.69
C LEU A 136 -2.73 14.50 14.37
N GLU A 137 -3.59 14.46 15.40
CA GLU A 137 -5.01 14.13 15.29
C GLU A 137 -5.85 15.17 16.04
N GLY A 138 -6.79 15.80 15.34
CA GLY A 138 -7.56 16.94 15.84
C GLY A 138 -8.94 17.05 15.20
N GLN A 139 -9.67 18.12 15.52
CA GLN A 139 -10.93 18.43 14.84
C GLN A 139 -10.69 19.24 13.57
N GLU A 140 -9.82 20.26 13.66
CA GLU A 140 -9.60 21.21 12.58
C GLU A 140 -8.16 21.71 12.58
N PHE A 141 -7.53 21.72 11.40
CA PHE A 141 -6.21 22.29 11.16
C PHE A 141 -6.31 23.35 10.06
N ILE A 142 -6.06 24.61 10.42
CA ILE A 142 -6.00 25.75 9.51
C ILE A 142 -4.58 26.28 9.52
N VAL A 143 -3.91 26.31 8.37
CA VAL A 143 -2.55 26.84 8.24
C VAL A 143 -2.51 27.86 7.13
N LYS A 144 -2.04 29.07 7.43
CA LYS A 144 -1.87 30.16 6.47
C LYS A 144 -0.43 30.68 6.52
N THR A 145 0.25 30.64 5.38
CA THR A 145 1.62 31.16 5.25
C THR A 145 1.74 32.16 4.11
N GLN A 146 2.61 33.16 4.26
CA GLN A 146 2.90 34.09 3.16
C GLN A 146 3.88 33.46 2.16
N LYS A 147 5.19 33.45 2.46
CA LYS A 147 6.24 32.92 1.57
C LYS A 147 6.81 31.57 2.02
N GLY A 148 6.56 31.18 3.26
CA GLY A 148 7.06 29.92 3.81
C GLY A 148 6.31 28.71 3.27
N ALA A 149 7.04 27.61 3.08
CA ALA A 149 6.45 26.33 2.68
C ALA A 149 5.64 25.70 3.82
N ILE A 150 4.64 24.89 3.47
CA ILE A 150 3.90 24.08 4.45
C ILE A 150 4.23 22.61 4.19
N HIS A 151 4.68 21.95 5.25
CA HIS A 151 5.00 20.53 5.24
C HIS A 151 4.08 19.77 6.19
N VAL A 152 3.32 18.81 5.69
CA VAL A 152 2.41 18.00 6.50
C VAL A 152 2.79 16.53 6.39
N ASN A 153 2.89 15.84 7.52
CA ASN A 153 3.18 14.41 7.56
C ASN A 153 2.25 13.64 8.52
N ASN A 154 1.40 12.76 7.99
CA ASN A 154 0.44 11.96 8.77
C ASN A 154 -0.47 12.82 9.67
N LEU A 155 -1.52 13.37 9.06
CA LEU A 155 -2.47 14.27 9.73
C LEU A 155 -3.90 13.72 9.59
N LYS A 156 -4.66 13.74 10.69
CA LYS A 156 -6.06 13.28 10.72
C LYS A 156 -6.94 14.34 11.40
N ALA A 157 -7.99 14.79 10.72
CA ALA A 157 -8.96 15.72 11.28
C ALA A 157 -10.34 15.62 10.62
N ASP A 158 -11.31 16.42 11.05
CA ASP A 158 -12.56 16.59 10.31
C ASP A 158 -12.40 17.60 9.17
N ASN A 159 -11.69 18.71 9.42
CA ASN A 159 -11.40 19.75 8.43
C ASN A 159 -9.90 20.09 8.37
N ILE A 160 -9.35 20.20 7.17
CA ILE A 160 -7.95 20.60 6.94
C ILE A 160 -7.93 21.67 5.84
N SER A 161 -7.51 22.88 6.17
CA SER A 161 -7.35 23.99 5.23
C SER A 161 -5.90 24.50 5.27
N LEU A 162 -5.17 24.33 4.18
CA LEU A 162 -3.78 24.75 4.05
C LEU A 162 -3.66 25.78 2.91
N GLU A 163 -3.20 26.98 3.23
CA GLU A 163 -3.10 28.09 2.29
C GLU A 163 -1.70 28.71 2.34
N SER A 164 -1.07 28.87 1.17
CA SER A 164 0.20 29.58 1.03
C SER A 164 0.16 30.57 -0.13
N THR A 165 0.66 31.79 0.05
CA THR A 165 0.63 32.80 -1.04
C THR A 165 1.78 32.65 -2.05
N GLU A 166 2.96 32.23 -1.61
CA GLU A 166 4.14 32.04 -2.48
C GLU A 166 4.94 30.76 -2.15
N GLY A 167 4.56 30.00 -1.11
CA GLY A 167 5.27 28.81 -0.66
C GLY A 167 4.69 27.50 -1.18
N ASP A 168 5.55 26.50 -1.36
CA ASP A 168 5.12 25.15 -1.77
C ASP A 168 4.36 24.43 -0.66
N LEU A 169 3.33 23.65 -1.04
CA LEU A 169 2.65 22.72 -0.13
C LEU A 169 3.13 21.29 -0.41
N LYS A 170 3.71 20.65 0.60
CA LYS A 170 4.16 19.24 0.53
C LYS A 170 3.49 18.41 1.61
N CYS A 171 2.65 17.48 1.18
CA CYS A 171 1.99 16.51 2.06
C CYS A 171 2.62 15.12 1.87
N ASP A 172 3.47 14.76 2.82
CA ASP A 172 4.07 13.43 2.93
C ASP A 172 3.22 12.52 3.82
N GLY A 173 3.21 11.22 3.54
CA GLY A 173 2.38 10.28 4.30
C GLY A 173 0.87 10.44 4.04
N ARG A 174 0.07 10.15 5.06
CA ARG A 174 -1.40 10.03 4.99
C ARG A 174 -2.10 11.31 5.45
N LEU A 175 -2.93 11.90 4.60
CA LEU A 175 -3.84 12.99 4.96
C LEU A 175 -5.28 12.47 4.97
N GLN A 176 -5.95 12.54 6.13
CA GLN A 176 -7.32 12.05 6.28
C GLN A 176 -8.23 13.10 6.90
N ALA A 177 -9.25 13.55 6.16
CA ALA A 177 -10.30 14.41 6.72
C ALA A 177 -11.60 14.35 5.95
N ARG A 178 -12.70 14.87 6.52
CA ARG A 178 -13.98 14.98 5.79
C ARG A 178 -13.87 16.01 4.65
N HIS A 179 -13.25 17.15 4.94
CA HIS A 179 -12.97 18.20 3.97
C HIS A 179 -11.48 18.57 4.00
N ILE A 180 -10.86 18.59 2.83
CA ILE A 180 -9.48 19.03 2.64
C ILE A 180 -9.47 20.12 1.57
N GLU A 181 -8.95 21.28 1.91
CA GLU A 181 -8.76 22.41 1.01
C GLU A 181 -7.29 22.84 0.99
N LEU A 182 -6.66 22.81 -0.19
CA LEU A 182 -5.27 23.20 -0.40
C LEU A 182 -5.21 24.36 -1.40
N LYS A 183 -4.58 25.47 -1.00
CA LYS A 183 -4.46 26.67 -1.85
C LYS A 183 -3.01 27.12 -1.93
N THR A 184 -2.50 27.31 -3.15
CA THR A 184 -1.23 28.01 -3.37
C THR A 184 -1.31 29.14 -4.38
N GLY A 185 -0.64 30.23 -4.07
CA GLY A 185 -0.45 31.38 -4.96
C GLY A 185 0.89 31.36 -5.69
N SER A 186 1.02 32.23 -6.70
CA SER A 186 2.27 32.44 -7.46
C SER A 186 2.80 31.14 -8.12
N GLN A 187 4.12 31.01 -8.32
CA GLN A 187 4.78 29.86 -8.97
C GLN A 187 5.04 28.67 -8.02
N SER A 188 4.20 28.48 -7.00
CA SER A 188 4.39 27.42 -6.00
C SER A 188 3.51 26.19 -6.26
N GLY A 189 4.09 25.02 -6.05
CA GLY A 189 3.46 23.73 -6.37
C GLY A 189 2.80 23.05 -5.17
N ILE A 190 1.88 22.13 -5.47
CA ILE A 190 1.22 21.27 -4.49
C ILE A 190 1.59 19.83 -4.77
N GLN A 191 2.23 19.16 -3.81
CA GLN A 191 2.57 17.74 -3.89
C GLN A 191 1.89 16.97 -2.76
N CYS A 192 1.14 15.93 -3.13
CA CYS A 192 0.40 15.08 -2.20
C CYS A 192 0.67 13.59 -2.49
N HIS A 193 0.91 12.81 -1.44
CA HIS A 193 1.13 11.37 -1.57
C HIS A 193 -0.15 10.54 -1.43
N ASN A 194 -0.78 10.52 -0.25
CA ASN A 194 -1.96 9.69 0.01
C ASN A 194 -3.07 10.49 0.70
N ILE A 195 -4.15 10.74 -0.05
CA ILE A 195 -5.28 11.55 0.38
C ILE A 195 -6.52 10.66 0.57
N MET A 196 -7.19 10.82 1.72
CA MET A 196 -8.48 10.21 2.01
C MET A 196 -9.46 11.27 2.52
N ALA A 197 -10.45 11.63 1.70
CA ALA A 197 -11.45 12.61 2.11
C ALA A 197 -12.79 12.44 1.43
N ASN A 198 -13.86 13.05 1.94
CA ASN A 198 -15.12 13.09 1.20
C ASN A 198 -15.03 14.16 0.12
N ILE A 199 -14.53 15.35 0.47
CA ILE A 199 -14.34 16.48 -0.45
C ILE A 199 -12.88 16.90 -0.42
N PHE A 200 -12.24 16.93 -1.58
CA PHE A 200 -10.86 17.35 -1.76
C PHE A 200 -10.76 18.46 -2.80
N ASN A 201 -10.40 19.68 -2.37
CA ASN A 201 -10.27 20.85 -3.23
C ASN A 201 -8.82 21.32 -3.25
N VAL A 202 -8.28 21.52 -4.45
CA VAL A 202 -6.90 21.96 -4.66
C VAL A 202 -6.89 23.09 -5.67
N THR A 203 -6.32 24.23 -5.30
CA THR A 203 -6.24 25.41 -6.17
C THR A 203 -4.82 25.92 -6.24
N THR A 204 -4.28 26.09 -7.44
CA THR A 204 -2.93 26.66 -7.68
C THR A 204 -2.97 27.80 -8.68
N HIS A 205 -2.08 28.78 -8.54
CA HIS A 205 -1.95 29.84 -9.54
C HIS A 205 -1.07 29.41 -10.73
N ALA A 206 0.25 29.30 -10.57
CA ALA A 206 1.19 28.99 -11.66
C ALA A 206 2.01 27.70 -11.46
N GLY A 207 1.85 27.00 -10.34
CA GLY A 207 2.64 25.82 -9.98
C GLY A 207 2.02 24.48 -10.39
N PRO A 208 2.82 23.40 -10.38
CA PRO A 208 2.33 22.06 -10.69
C PRO A 208 1.51 21.46 -9.53
N ILE A 209 0.46 20.71 -9.87
CA ILE A 209 -0.29 19.87 -8.93
C ILE A 209 0.11 18.42 -9.16
N VAL A 210 0.64 17.76 -8.13
CA VAL A 210 1.04 16.35 -8.18
C VAL A 210 0.34 15.57 -7.07
N VAL A 211 -0.49 14.59 -7.44
CA VAL A 211 -1.20 13.72 -6.49
C VAL A 211 -0.98 12.26 -6.85
N LYS A 212 -0.30 11.50 -5.98
CA LYS A 212 -0.01 10.07 -6.23
C LYS A 212 -1.19 9.13 -5.97
N SER A 213 -2.00 9.42 -4.96
CA SER A 213 -3.20 8.63 -4.66
C SER A 213 -4.25 9.48 -3.96
N CYS A 214 -5.45 9.49 -4.51
CA CYS A 214 -6.59 10.21 -3.96
C CYS A 214 -7.82 9.28 -3.88
N TYR A 215 -8.24 9.01 -2.66
CA TYR A 215 -9.46 8.28 -2.35
C TYR A 215 -10.50 9.26 -1.81
N SER A 216 -11.22 9.91 -2.72
CA SER A 216 -12.31 10.81 -2.34
C SER A 216 -13.61 10.60 -3.10
N ASP A 217 -14.72 11.09 -2.53
CA ASP A 217 -16.02 11.08 -3.21
C ASP A 217 -16.08 12.13 -4.32
N LYS A 218 -15.61 13.34 -3.99
CA LYS A 218 -15.55 14.50 -4.88
C LYS A 218 -14.18 15.17 -4.77
N SER A 219 -13.47 15.22 -5.89
CA SER A 219 -12.23 15.99 -6.05
C SER A 219 -12.43 17.16 -6.99
N HIS A 220 -11.91 18.33 -6.64
CA HIS A 220 -11.84 19.51 -7.50
C HIS A 220 -10.42 20.04 -7.58
N PHE A 221 -9.85 20.03 -8.79
CA PHE A 221 -8.52 20.55 -9.07
C PHE A 221 -8.63 21.78 -9.96
N THR A 222 -8.14 22.93 -9.50
CA THR A 222 -8.12 24.15 -10.31
C THR A 222 -6.70 24.70 -10.42
N THR A 223 -6.32 25.11 -11.63
CA THR A 223 -5.07 25.84 -11.85
C THR A 223 -5.26 26.95 -12.87
N LEU A 224 -4.64 28.11 -12.66
CA LEU A 224 -4.60 29.15 -13.69
C LEU A 224 -3.60 28.75 -14.79
N MET A 225 -2.37 28.44 -14.39
CA MET A 225 -1.29 27.96 -15.26
C MET A 225 -0.53 26.85 -14.53
N GLY A 226 -0.17 25.77 -15.22
CA GLY A 226 0.66 24.71 -14.63
C GLY A 226 0.16 23.31 -14.93
N ASN A 227 1.07 22.35 -14.80
CA ASN A 227 0.79 20.97 -15.15
C ASN A 227 0.12 20.24 -13.97
N ILE A 228 -0.88 19.43 -14.29
CA ILE A 228 -1.59 18.59 -13.33
C ILE A 228 -1.23 17.14 -13.59
N HIS A 229 -0.64 16.48 -12.60
CA HIS A 229 -0.21 15.08 -12.65
C HIS A 229 -0.92 14.27 -11.56
N LEU A 230 -1.77 13.33 -11.97
CA LEU A 230 -2.63 12.56 -11.08
C LEU A 230 -2.43 11.06 -11.37
N ASP A 231 -1.88 10.32 -10.42
CA ASP A 231 -1.57 8.91 -10.66
C ASP A 231 -2.81 8.02 -10.49
N HIS A 232 -3.47 8.08 -9.33
CA HIS A 232 -4.63 7.24 -9.03
C HIS A 232 -5.80 8.07 -8.48
N LEU A 233 -6.94 8.00 -9.18
CA LEU A 233 -8.17 8.72 -8.88
C LEU A 233 -9.40 7.82 -9.01
N HIS A 234 -10.39 8.10 -8.17
CA HIS A 234 -11.65 7.35 -8.13
C HIS A 234 -12.87 8.28 -8.02
N ARG A 235 -14.04 7.77 -8.40
CA ARG A 235 -15.35 8.44 -8.23
C ARG A 235 -15.42 9.75 -9.03
N SER A 236 -15.82 10.87 -8.42
CA SER A 236 -16.13 12.12 -9.11
C SER A 236 -14.99 13.11 -9.06
N VAL A 237 -14.49 13.50 -10.23
CA VAL A 237 -13.36 14.42 -10.37
C VAL A 237 -13.73 15.58 -11.31
N LEU A 238 -13.55 16.80 -10.83
CA LEU A 238 -13.66 18.04 -11.60
C LEU A 238 -12.26 18.67 -11.74
N ILE A 239 -11.88 19.03 -12.96
CA ILE A 239 -10.57 19.64 -13.26
C ILE A 239 -10.76 20.87 -14.14
N ASP A 240 -10.27 22.02 -13.68
CA ASP A 240 -10.31 23.27 -14.42
C ASP A 240 -8.89 23.84 -14.61
N VAL A 241 -8.45 23.92 -15.87
CA VAL A 241 -7.21 24.60 -16.26
C VAL A 241 -7.59 25.87 -17.02
N ILE A 242 -7.49 27.01 -16.35
CA ILE A 242 -8.12 28.26 -16.81
C ILE A 242 -7.35 28.90 -17.97
N GLN A 243 -6.01 28.86 -17.97
CA GLN A 243 -5.19 29.44 -19.05
C GLN A 243 -4.38 28.39 -19.83
N GLN A 244 -3.37 27.79 -19.20
CA GLN A 244 -2.48 26.86 -19.89
C GLN A 244 -1.91 25.80 -18.95
N GLY A 245 -2.00 24.53 -19.31
CA GLY A 245 -1.43 23.45 -18.50
C GLY A 245 -1.69 22.08 -19.10
N ASN A 246 -0.72 21.19 -18.97
CA ASN A 246 -0.89 19.80 -19.40
C ASN A 246 -1.51 18.97 -18.28
N LEU A 247 -2.48 18.13 -18.63
CA LEU A 247 -3.14 17.21 -17.72
C LEU A 247 -2.66 15.78 -18.00
N HIS A 248 -2.15 15.11 -16.98
CA HIS A 248 -1.65 13.74 -17.08
C HIS A 248 -2.28 12.87 -16.00
N ILE A 249 -3.06 11.87 -16.41
CA ILE A 249 -3.77 10.95 -15.53
C ILE A 249 -3.36 9.50 -15.84
N MET A 250 -2.77 8.77 -14.89
CA MET A 250 -2.26 7.40 -15.12
C MET A 250 -3.25 6.28 -14.79
N GLY A 251 -4.19 6.52 -13.87
CA GLY A 251 -5.08 5.49 -13.36
C GLY A 251 -6.38 6.11 -12.89
N PHE A 252 -7.37 6.13 -13.78
CA PHE A 252 -8.68 6.71 -13.49
C PHE A 252 -9.80 5.67 -13.52
N SER A 253 -10.67 5.72 -12.49
CA SER A 253 -11.88 4.91 -12.41
C SER A 253 -13.05 5.71 -11.83
N GLY A 254 -13.96 6.21 -12.66
CA GLY A 254 -15.08 7.03 -12.19
C GLY A 254 -15.69 7.95 -13.26
N ASN A 255 -16.21 9.10 -12.83
CA ASN A 255 -16.75 10.17 -13.67
C ASN A 255 -15.83 11.40 -13.63
N LEU A 256 -15.40 11.88 -14.81
CA LEU A 256 -14.47 13.02 -14.93
C LEU A 256 -15.12 14.16 -15.71
N GLN A 257 -15.03 15.38 -15.19
CA GLN A 257 -15.31 16.61 -15.92
C GLN A 257 -14.03 17.45 -15.95
N ALA A 258 -13.42 17.57 -17.12
CA ALA A 258 -12.20 18.35 -17.32
C ALA A 258 -12.44 19.48 -18.32
N SER A 259 -12.10 20.72 -17.95
CA SER A 259 -12.17 21.89 -18.81
C SER A 259 -10.81 22.58 -18.84
N LEU A 260 -10.19 22.63 -20.02
CA LEU A 260 -8.89 23.25 -20.24
C LEU A 260 -9.00 24.32 -21.31
N LYS A 261 -8.40 25.49 -21.11
CA LYS A 261 -8.30 26.49 -22.18
C LYS A 261 -7.30 26.05 -23.26
N SER A 262 -6.08 25.71 -22.86
CA SER A 262 -5.01 25.23 -23.76
C SER A 262 -4.08 24.24 -23.04
N GLY A 263 -3.64 23.20 -23.73
CA GLY A 263 -2.74 22.18 -23.20
C GLY A 263 -3.10 20.76 -23.61
N ASP A 264 -2.15 19.84 -23.42
CA ASP A 264 -2.33 18.43 -23.78
C ASP A 264 -2.92 17.63 -22.62
N VAL A 265 -3.81 16.70 -22.95
CA VAL A 265 -4.45 15.79 -22.00
C VAL A 265 -4.02 14.36 -22.32
N PHE A 266 -3.33 13.73 -21.40
CA PHE A 266 -3.06 12.29 -21.41
C PHE A 266 -3.86 11.62 -20.30
N MET A 267 -4.62 10.59 -20.63
CA MET A 267 -5.45 9.86 -19.69
C MET A 267 -5.37 8.37 -19.93
N HIS A 268 -5.07 7.61 -18.88
CA HIS A 268 -5.21 6.17 -18.84
C HIS A 268 -6.36 5.78 -17.91
N ALA A 269 -7.46 5.34 -18.52
CA ALA A 269 -8.73 5.05 -17.85
C ALA A 269 -8.95 3.54 -17.78
N SER A 270 -9.24 3.00 -16.60
CA SER A 270 -9.62 1.59 -16.45
C SER A 270 -11.13 1.38 -16.64
N GLN A 271 -11.94 2.28 -16.09
CA GLN A 271 -13.40 2.22 -16.15
C GLN A 271 -13.99 3.63 -16.07
N LEU A 272 -14.91 3.95 -16.97
CA LEU A 272 -15.66 5.21 -16.94
C LEU A 272 -17.09 4.92 -16.48
N THR A 273 -17.52 5.61 -15.42
CA THR A 273 -18.88 5.55 -14.88
C THR A 273 -19.58 6.88 -15.16
N GLU A 274 -20.89 6.82 -15.36
CA GLU A 274 -21.74 7.97 -15.71
C GLU A 274 -21.21 8.78 -16.93
N LYS A 275 -21.40 10.09 -16.92
CA LYS A 275 -20.98 11.01 -17.98
C LYS A 275 -19.59 11.57 -17.69
N THR A 276 -18.65 11.29 -18.58
CA THR A 276 -17.30 11.88 -18.57
C THR A 276 -17.18 12.89 -19.71
N SER A 277 -16.71 14.09 -19.39
CA SER A 277 -16.54 15.16 -20.38
C SER A 277 -15.17 15.82 -20.28
N ILE A 278 -14.51 15.99 -21.43
CA ILE A 278 -13.21 16.66 -21.56
C ILE A 278 -13.37 17.74 -22.62
N PHE A 279 -13.18 18.99 -22.22
CA PHE A 279 -13.27 20.17 -23.09
C PHE A 279 -11.92 20.86 -23.18
N ILE A 280 -11.45 21.06 -24.40
CA ILE A 280 -10.31 21.93 -24.73
C ILE A 280 -10.82 23.06 -25.62
N HIS A 281 -10.73 24.30 -25.14
CA HIS A 281 -11.35 25.46 -25.78
C HIS A 281 -10.52 26.05 -26.93
N GLU A 282 -9.19 25.99 -26.86
CA GLU A 282 -8.29 26.55 -27.88
C GLU A 282 -7.47 25.46 -28.58
N LYS A 283 -6.29 25.12 -28.04
CA LYS A 283 -5.36 24.16 -28.64
C LYS A 283 -4.92 23.11 -27.64
N GLY A 284 -4.93 21.86 -28.08
CA GLY A 284 -4.46 20.74 -27.27
C GLY A 284 -4.65 19.42 -27.96
N LYS A 285 -3.85 18.43 -27.58
CA LYS A 285 -4.01 17.04 -27.98
C LYS A 285 -4.64 16.26 -26.83
N VAL A 286 -5.65 15.44 -27.13
CA VAL A 286 -6.19 14.45 -26.18
C VAL A 286 -5.73 13.06 -26.57
N GLU A 287 -5.09 12.35 -25.66
CA GLU A 287 -4.70 10.96 -25.78
C GLU A 287 -5.32 10.13 -24.65
N LEU A 288 -6.26 9.26 -25.01
CA LEU A 288 -6.97 8.38 -24.09
C LEU A 288 -6.59 6.92 -24.37
N ILE A 289 -6.08 6.24 -23.35
CA ILE A 289 -5.75 4.81 -23.39
C ILE A 289 -6.66 4.08 -22.41
N MET A 290 -7.26 2.97 -22.87
CA MET A 290 -8.13 2.12 -22.07
C MET A 290 -7.85 0.64 -22.37
N PRO A 291 -7.74 -0.24 -21.36
CA PRO A 291 -7.65 -1.67 -21.57
C PRO A 291 -9.01 -2.23 -22.02
N ASP A 292 -8.99 -3.21 -22.93
CA ASP A 292 -10.19 -3.87 -23.48
C ASP A 292 -11.27 -2.90 -24.02
N LEU A 293 -10.83 -2.02 -24.92
CA LEU A 293 -11.64 -1.00 -25.62
C LEU A 293 -13.03 -1.49 -26.08
N VAL A 294 -13.15 -2.72 -26.59
CA VAL A 294 -14.44 -3.26 -27.07
C VAL A 294 -15.45 -3.41 -25.93
N ASN A 295 -15.01 -3.84 -24.75
CA ASN A 295 -15.91 -4.12 -23.63
C ASN A 295 -16.11 -2.92 -22.71
N ASN A 296 -15.08 -2.09 -22.55
CA ASN A 296 -15.05 -1.04 -21.54
C ASN A 296 -15.36 0.37 -22.07
N LEU A 297 -15.35 0.58 -23.40
CA LEU A 297 -15.65 1.90 -23.95
C LEU A 297 -17.16 2.21 -23.87
N PRO A 298 -17.56 3.31 -23.20
CA PRO A 298 -18.94 3.78 -23.14
C PRO A 298 -19.39 4.41 -24.47
N ALA A 299 -20.64 4.85 -24.56
CA ALA A 299 -21.12 5.62 -25.71
C ALA A 299 -20.23 6.86 -25.87
N THR A 300 -19.58 7.02 -27.02
CA THR A 300 -18.49 7.99 -27.17
C THR A 300 -18.80 8.99 -28.27
N ASN A 301 -18.60 10.27 -27.97
CA ASN A 301 -18.75 11.39 -28.91
C ASN A 301 -17.47 12.23 -28.89
N LEU A 302 -16.70 12.14 -29.97
CA LEU A 302 -15.43 12.86 -30.13
C LEU A 302 -15.60 13.96 -31.18
N ILE A 303 -15.15 15.16 -30.85
CA ILE A 303 -15.19 16.33 -31.74
C ILE A 303 -13.81 16.98 -31.74
N ALA A 304 -13.09 16.92 -32.86
CA ALA A 304 -11.79 17.56 -33.02
C ALA A 304 -11.42 17.78 -34.49
N ASP A 305 -10.44 18.64 -34.77
CA ASP A 305 -9.97 18.89 -36.14
C ASP A 305 -9.35 17.64 -36.79
N LYS A 306 -8.65 16.83 -35.98
CA LYS A 306 -8.10 15.53 -36.38
C LYS A 306 -8.41 14.51 -35.30
N ILE A 307 -9.06 13.41 -35.70
CA ILE A 307 -9.40 12.29 -34.83
C ILE A 307 -8.72 11.04 -35.39
N THR A 308 -8.04 10.30 -34.50
CA THR A 308 -7.47 8.97 -34.77
C THR A 308 -8.02 8.00 -33.74
N VAL A 309 -8.65 6.92 -34.21
CA VAL A 309 -9.27 5.89 -33.35
C VAL A 309 -8.69 4.53 -33.74
N ASP A 310 -8.63 3.58 -32.80
CA ASP A 310 -8.19 2.21 -33.06
C ASP A 310 -9.12 1.52 -34.09
N ASN A 311 -8.52 0.74 -35.01
CA ASN A 311 -9.21 -0.06 -36.02
C ASN A 311 -10.36 -0.91 -35.48
N LYS A 312 -10.27 -1.38 -34.23
CA LYS A 312 -11.33 -2.18 -33.58
C LYS A 312 -12.59 -1.36 -33.30
N ILE A 313 -12.44 -0.12 -32.85
CA ILE A 313 -13.56 0.80 -32.57
C ILE A 313 -14.04 1.48 -33.85
N LEU A 314 -13.14 1.75 -34.80
CA LEU A 314 -13.49 2.29 -36.12
C LEU A 314 -14.55 1.45 -36.84
N LYS A 315 -14.55 0.13 -36.66
CA LYS A 315 -15.58 -0.77 -37.23
C LYS A 315 -16.94 -0.67 -36.53
N LEU A 316 -16.96 -0.18 -35.29
CA LEU A 316 -18.14 -0.16 -34.43
C LEU A 316 -18.80 1.23 -34.38
N GLY A 317 -18.04 2.31 -34.61
CA GLY A 317 -18.54 3.67 -34.70
C GLY A 317 -18.60 4.21 -36.12
N ARG A 318 -19.08 5.44 -36.28
CA ARG A 318 -19.18 6.14 -37.56
C ARG A 318 -18.58 7.53 -37.45
N PHE A 319 -17.85 7.94 -38.48
CA PHE A 319 -17.57 9.36 -38.71
C PHE A 319 -18.82 10.00 -39.31
N MET A 320 -19.15 11.20 -38.85
CA MET A 320 -20.18 11.99 -39.51
C MET A 320 -19.55 12.72 -40.68
N ASP A 321 -19.90 12.27 -41.88
CA ASP A 321 -19.54 12.96 -43.11
C ASP A 321 -20.20 14.36 -43.06
N ASP A 322 -19.43 15.40 -43.36
CA ASP A 322 -19.82 16.83 -43.41
C ASP A 322 -19.74 17.70 -42.13
N ALA A 323 -19.22 17.20 -41.01
CA ALA A 323 -18.96 18.03 -39.82
C ALA A 323 -17.52 18.59 -39.78
N HIS A 324 -17.35 19.92 -39.72
CA HIS A 324 -16.10 20.61 -39.35
C HIS A 324 -16.33 21.41 -38.07
N PRO A 325 -15.71 21.05 -36.93
CA PRO A 325 -14.70 20.01 -36.69
C PRO A 325 -15.20 18.57 -36.92
N LYS A 326 -14.28 17.63 -37.22
CA LYS A 326 -14.62 16.22 -37.45
C LYS A 326 -15.29 15.64 -36.23
N ARG A 327 -16.29 14.79 -36.45
CA ARG A 327 -17.05 14.14 -35.39
C ARG A 327 -17.05 12.63 -35.56
N PHE A 328 -16.72 11.92 -34.49
CA PHE A 328 -16.81 10.46 -34.39
C PHE A 328 -17.82 10.09 -33.31
N ARG A 329 -18.77 9.22 -33.64
CA ARG A 329 -19.78 8.73 -32.70
C ARG A 329 -19.76 7.21 -32.64
N PHE A 330 -19.75 6.69 -31.41
CA PHE A 330 -19.93 5.29 -31.10
C PHE A 330 -21.13 5.13 -30.16
N GLU A 331 -22.15 4.41 -30.60
CA GLU A 331 -23.40 4.22 -29.86
C GLU A 331 -23.37 2.90 -29.11
N ARG A 332 -23.71 2.95 -27.83
CA ARG A 332 -23.85 1.82 -26.90
C ARG A 332 -24.94 2.18 -25.88
N GLU A 333 -25.31 1.24 -25.01
CA GLU A 333 -26.32 1.47 -23.96
C GLU A 333 -26.09 2.80 -23.21
N PRO A 334 -27.16 3.57 -22.92
CA PRO A 334 -27.09 5.00 -22.59
C PRO A 334 -26.56 5.34 -21.19
N ASN A 335 -26.26 4.35 -20.36
CA ASN A 335 -25.96 4.61 -18.94
C ASN A 335 -24.61 5.30 -18.72
N HIS A 336 -23.68 5.19 -19.68
CA HIS A 336 -22.34 5.76 -19.59
C HIS A 336 -21.98 6.48 -20.90
N GLU A 337 -21.52 7.73 -20.81
CA GLU A 337 -21.19 8.58 -21.96
C GLU A 337 -19.80 9.22 -21.82
N LEU A 338 -19.01 9.21 -22.90
CA LEU A 338 -17.73 9.89 -23.02
C LEU A 338 -17.84 10.99 -24.08
N HIS A 339 -17.65 12.24 -23.66
CA HIS A 339 -17.66 13.42 -24.51
C HIS A 339 -16.29 14.08 -24.52
N ILE A 340 -15.63 14.12 -25.67
CA ILE A 340 -14.35 14.82 -25.82
C ILE A 340 -14.51 15.86 -26.92
N VAL A 341 -14.25 17.12 -26.59
CA VAL A 341 -14.34 18.24 -27.53
C VAL A 341 -13.02 19.02 -27.48
N SER A 342 -12.36 19.12 -28.63
CA SER A 342 -11.14 19.90 -28.81
C SER A 342 -11.25 20.69 -30.10
N SER A 343 -11.76 21.91 -30.02
CA SER A 343 -11.91 22.79 -31.20
C SER A 343 -11.92 24.25 -30.78
N GLU A 344 -11.22 25.09 -31.53
CA GLU A 344 -11.25 26.56 -31.37
C GLU A 344 -12.67 27.15 -31.52
N ARG A 345 -13.62 26.40 -32.11
CA ARG A 345 -15.04 26.80 -32.25
C ARG A 345 -15.92 26.36 -31.08
N ALA A 346 -15.39 25.71 -30.05
CA ALA A 346 -16.15 25.24 -28.88
C ALA A 346 -16.59 26.40 -27.95
N ARG A 347 -17.16 27.48 -28.48
CA ARG A 347 -18.05 28.35 -27.70
C ARG A 347 -19.38 27.64 -27.56
N ALA A 348 -19.52 26.81 -26.54
CA ALA A 348 -20.82 26.38 -26.09
C ALA A 348 -21.61 27.59 -25.55
N SER A 349 -22.86 27.66 -25.97
CA SER A 349 -23.92 28.56 -25.51
C SER A 349 -24.01 28.62 -23.98
N PRO A 350 -24.30 29.79 -23.38
CA PRO A 350 -24.46 29.92 -21.94
C PRO A 350 -25.83 29.41 -21.52
N ALA A 351 -25.90 28.15 -21.09
CA ALA A 351 -26.96 27.63 -20.27
C ALA A 351 -26.28 26.64 -19.31
N TYR A 352 -26.43 26.85 -17.99
CA TYR A 352 -25.76 26.16 -16.86
C TYR A 352 -24.54 26.85 -16.20
N ALA A 353 -24.25 28.12 -16.48
CA ALA A 353 -23.33 28.94 -15.67
C ALA A 353 -24.02 30.17 -15.05
N ALA A 354 -25.30 30.02 -14.71
CA ALA A 354 -26.09 31.03 -14.00
C ALA A 354 -26.71 30.41 -12.75
N ASP A 355 -25.86 29.82 -11.90
CA ASP A 355 -26.12 29.79 -10.46
C ASP A 355 -24.79 29.53 -9.76
N ARG A 356 -24.47 30.32 -8.72
CA ARG A 356 -23.26 30.23 -7.87
C ARG A 356 -21.99 30.99 -8.27
N ALA A 357 -22.13 32.14 -8.92
CA ALA A 357 -21.17 33.24 -8.79
C ALA A 357 -21.67 34.25 -7.75
N ALA A 358 -21.79 33.81 -6.49
CA ALA A 358 -22.04 34.68 -5.35
C ALA A 358 -21.22 34.12 -4.17
N ASN A 359 -19.95 34.55 -4.11
CA ASN A 359 -19.06 34.62 -2.94
C ASN A 359 -17.59 34.46 -3.37
N MET A 360 -17.04 35.48 -4.02
CA MET A 360 -15.63 35.87 -3.84
C MET A 360 -15.55 37.40 -3.90
N PRO A 361 -14.77 38.04 -3.01
CA PRO A 361 -14.63 39.49 -3.00
C PRO A 361 -13.80 39.98 -4.17
N ALA A 362 -14.17 41.18 -4.62
CA ALA A 362 -13.69 41.87 -5.79
C ALA A 362 -12.22 42.30 -5.68
N CYS A 363 -11.50 42.18 -6.80
CA CYS A 363 -10.48 43.14 -7.25
C CYS A 363 -10.59 43.25 -8.78
N ALA A 364 -11.18 44.36 -9.23
CA ALA A 364 -11.38 44.79 -10.63
C ALA A 364 -10.11 45.54 -11.16
N PRO A 365 -10.05 46.11 -12.39
CA PRO A 365 -11.09 46.25 -13.41
C PRO A 365 -10.72 46.01 -14.91
N GLU A 366 -11.79 45.78 -15.69
CA GLU A 366 -12.14 46.28 -17.04
C GLU A 366 -11.14 46.23 -18.22
N TYR A 367 -11.54 45.56 -19.31
CA TYR A 367 -11.66 46.16 -20.66
C TYR A 367 -12.59 45.34 -21.57
N SER A 368 -13.33 46.07 -22.40
CA SER A 368 -14.55 45.66 -23.11
C SER A 368 -14.35 45.58 -24.63
N ARG A 369 -15.21 44.78 -25.28
CA ARG A 369 -15.76 44.92 -26.67
C ARG A 369 -14.89 44.60 -27.91
N LEU A 370 -15.44 43.70 -28.75
CA LEU A 370 -15.79 43.84 -30.19
C LEU A 370 -15.83 42.43 -30.82
N ALA A 371 -16.98 41.85 -31.16
CA ALA A 371 -17.86 42.07 -32.32
C ALA A 371 -17.66 41.01 -33.43
N ARG A 372 -18.79 40.49 -33.89
CA ARG A 372 -19.03 39.43 -34.90
C ARG A 372 -18.83 39.96 -36.33
N SER A 373 -18.59 39.05 -37.30
CA SER A 373 -19.41 38.95 -38.52
C SER A 373 -19.09 37.69 -39.35
N ASN A 374 -20.14 37.17 -40.00
CA ASN A 374 -20.24 35.99 -40.87
C ASN A 374 -19.78 36.28 -42.31
N THR A 375 -19.53 35.23 -43.12
CA THR A 375 -20.24 34.95 -44.41
C THR A 375 -19.83 33.61 -45.05
N GLU A 376 -20.74 33.09 -45.89
CA GLU A 376 -20.91 31.74 -46.46
C GLU A 376 -20.28 31.52 -47.86
N LEU A 377 -20.54 30.32 -48.43
CA LEU A 377 -20.54 29.83 -49.86
C LEU A 377 -19.45 28.77 -50.15
N VAL A 378 -19.71 27.46 -50.35
CA VAL A 378 -20.52 26.63 -51.30
C VAL A 378 -19.90 26.47 -52.71
N PHE A 379 -19.41 25.25 -53.04
CA PHE A 379 -19.67 24.40 -54.25
C PHE A 379 -18.50 23.42 -54.61
N SER A 380 -18.73 22.10 -54.37
CA SER A 380 -18.61 20.88 -55.23
C SER A 380 -17.54 20.73 -56.37
N PRO A 381 -17.38 19.55 -57.05
CA PRO A 381 -17.28 18.14 -56.60
C PRO A 381 -16.26 17.22 -57.37
N GLN A 382 -15.99 16.02 -56.81
CA GLN A 382 -15.60 14.71 -57.42
C GLN A 382 -14.24 14.57 -58.17
N VAL A 383 -13.50 13.44 -58.12
CA VAL A 383 -13.80 12.11 -58.70
C VAL A 383 -12.95 10.97 -58.07
N LYS A 384 -13.54 9.76 -58.04
CA LYS A 384 -13.05 8.45 -57.55
C LYS A 384 -11.94 7.82 -58.42
N ARG A 385 -11.09 6.96 -57.83
CA ARG A 385 -10.63 5.68 -58.41
C ARG A 385 -10.18 4.69 -57.31
N CYS A 386 -10.74 3.48 -57.35
CA CYS A 386 -10.21 2.24 -56.76
C CYS A 386 -9.49 1.46 -57.88
N SER A 387 -8.55 0.54 -57.64
CA SER A 387 -8.84 -0.79 -57.09
C SER A 387 -7.61 -1.73 -57.14
N HIS A 388 -7.50 -2.61 -56.12
CA HIS A 388 -6.94 -3.99 -56.12
C HIS A 388 -5.40 -4.16 -56.37
N GLN A 389 -4.63 -5.07 -55.73
CA GLN A 389 -4.84 -6.44 -55.22
C GLN A 389 -3.63 -6.91 -54.32
N PRO A 390 -3.43 -8.19 -53.86
CA PRO A 390 -3.34 -8.56 -52.43
C PRO A 390 -2.04 -9.36 -52.03
N PRO A 391 -2.05 -10.28 -51.04
CA PRO A 391 -1.18 -10.33 -49.85
C PRO A 391 0.06 -11.28 -49.99
N PRO A 392 0.92 -11.49 -48.96
CA PRO A 392 0.75 -12.71 -48.14
C PRO A 392 1.31 -12.71 -46.68
N PHE A 393 0.79 -13.71 -45.95
CA PHE A 393 1.21 -14.49 -44.77
C PHE A 393 2.54 -14.33 -43.98
N THR A 394 2.40 -14.72 -42.68
CA THR A 394 3.38 -15.31 -41.71
C THR A 394 4.40 -14.36 -41.05
N ALA A 395 4.86 -14.47 -39.80
CA ALA A 395 4.60 -15.31 -38.63
C ALA A 395 5.26 -14.64 -37.38
N LEU A 396 4.99 -15.22 -36.21
CA LEU A 396 5.50 -14.96 -34.85
C LEU A 396 6.97 -14.48 -34.72
N ARG A 397 7.26 -13.47 -33.87
CA ARG A 397 7.82 -13.59 -32.49
C ARG A 397 8.50 -12.28 -31.99
N ARG A 398 8.37 -12.08 -30.67
CA ARG A 398 9.28 -11.40 -29.72
C ARG A 398 9.38 -9.86 -29.72
N SER A 399 8.70 -9.32 -28.73
CA SER A 399 9.15 -8.26 -27.82
C SER A 399 10.63 -7.86 -27.91
N PHE A 400 10.90 -6.61 -28.26
CA PHE A 400 11.81 -5.72 -27.52
C PHE A 400 11.42 -4.26 -27.77
N SER A 401 11.49 -3.50 -26.68
CA SER A 401 11.34 -2.05 -26.59
C SER A 401 12.34 -1.33 -27.50
N SER A 402 11.84 -0.44 -28.37
CA SER A 402 12.42 0.88 -28.66
C SER A 402 11.61 1.54 -29.77
N THR A 403 11.13 2.76 -29.51
CA THR A 403 10.46 3.66 -30.44
C THR A 403 11.29 3.83 -31.72
N PHE A 404 10.78 3.41 -32.87
CA PHE A 404 11.34 3.74 -34.18
C PHE A 404 10.19 4.05 -35.14
N SER A 405 10.06 5.32 -35.53
CA SER A 405 9.12 5.76 -36.55
C SER A 405 9.81 5.75 -37.91
N LEU A 406 9.54 4.73 -38.73
CA LEU A 406 9.84 4.75 -40.15
C LEU A 406 8.80 5.65 -40.85
N ILE A 407 9.25 6.78 -41.39
CA ILE A 407 8.49 7.61 -42.31
C ILE A 407 8.51 6.87 -43.68
N PRO A 408 7.37 6.61 -44.33
CA PRO A 408 7.36 6.09 -45.70
C PRO A 408 7.94 7.12 -46.67
N GLU A 409 8.95 6.69 -47.41
CA GLU A 409 9.77 7.47 -48.36
C GLU A 409 9.03 7.82 -49.67
N GLU A 410 7.70 8.01 -49.64
CA GLU A 410 6.88 8.24 -50.84
C GLU A 410 6.21 9.63 -50.91
N ARG A 411 6.61 10.59 -50.07
CA ARG A 411 6.16 12.00 -50.18
C ARG A 411 7.27 13.04 -49.94
N ALA A 412 8.47 12.79 -50.46
CA ALA A 412 9.46 13.85 -50.61
C ALA A 412 9.20 14.63 -51.91
N VAL A 413 8.33 15.65 -51.84
CA VAL A 413 8.26 16.67 -52.91
C VAL A 413 9.57 17.46 -52.85
N SER A 414 10.33 17.46 -53.95
CA SER A 414 11.57 18.24 -54.07
C SER A 414 11.24 19.74 -54.06
N PRO A 415 11.94 20.58 -53.28
CA PRO A 415 11.75 22.03 -53.35
C PRO A 415 12.27 22.56 -54.69
N GLU A 416 11.47 23.40 -55.35
CA GLU A 416 11.84 24.14 -56.57
C GLU A 416 13.16 24.88 -56.37
N ARG A 417 14.07 24.75 -57.35
CA ARG A 417 15.36 25.46 -57.34
C ARG A 417 15.14 26.92 -57.76
N PRO A 418 15.66 27.91 -57.03
CA PRO A 418 15.73 29.29 -57.52
C PRO A 418 16.73 29.39 -58.68
N PRO A 419 16.59 30.38 -59.58
CA PRO A 419 17.41 30.51 -60.78
C PRO A 419 18.89 30.75 -60.43
N PRO A 420 19.84 30.28 -61.26
CA PRO A 420 21.26 30.36 -60.94
C PRO A 420 21.79 31.80 -61.03
N LEU A 421 22.50 32.22 -59.99
CA LEU A 421 23.30 33.45 -59.97
C LEU A 421 24.45 33.42 -61.01
N PRO A 422 24.92 34.58 -61.50
CA PRO A 422 25.90 34.68 -62.59
C PRO A 422 27.22 33.95 -62.31
N ARG A 423 27.80 33.33 -63.35
CA ARG A 423 29.01 32.47 -63.29
C ARG A 423 30.21 33.10 -62.58
N PHE A 424 30.32 34.43 -62.57
CA PHE A 424 31.45 35.15 -61.97
C PHE A 424 31.46 35.08 -60.43
N ILE A 425 30.29 35.18 -59.79
CA ILE A 425 30.16 35.07 -58.32
C ILE A 425 30.47 33.64 -57.85
N ARG A 426 30.21 32.65 -58.71
CA ARG A 426 30.47 31.23 -58.43
C ARG A 426 31.95 30.89 -58.41
N ILE A 427 32.80 31.62 -59.16
CA ILE A 427 34.25 31.41 -59.22
C ILE A 427 34.93 32.11 -58.04
N ILE A 428 34.54 33.35 -57.72
CA ILE A 428 35.13 34.12 -56.61
C ILE A 428 34.80 33.50 -55.25
N THR A 429 33.63 32.89 -55.08
CA THR A 429 33.23 32.24 -53.82
C THR A 429 33.61 30.77 -53.72
N TRP A 430 34.19 30.17 -54.78
CA TRP A 430 34.56 28.75 -54.79
C TRP A 430 35.78 28.46 -53.91
N PHE A 431 36.83 29.29 -54.02
CA PHE A 431 38.08 29.10 -53.28
C PHE A 431 37.92 29.28 -51.75
N PRO A 432 37.21 30.32 -51.24
CA PRO A 432 36.95 30.47 -49.80
C PRO A 432 36.08 29.34 -49.24
N ARG A 433 35.08 28.86 -50.01
CA ARG A 433 34.19 27.77 -49.59
C ARG A 433 34.89 26.40 -49.56
N LEU A 434 35.87 26.17 -50.43
CA LEU A 434 36.67 24.95 -50.42
C LEU A 434 37.61 24.91 -49.20
N MET A 435 38.21 26.05 -48.85
CA MET A 435 39.13 26.18 -47.71
C MET A 435 38.42 26.16 -46.34
N LEU A 436 37.16 26.63 -46.25
CA LEU A 436 36.40 26.63 -44.99
C LEU A 436 35.61 25.34 -44.72
N ARG A 437 35.41 24.47 -45.73
CA ARG A 437 34.71 23.19 -45.59
C ARG A 437 35.31 22.22 -44.56
N PRO A 438 36.63 21.98 -44.50
CA PRO A 438 37.19 21.09 -43.48
C PRO A 438 37.05 21.68 -42.06
N LEU A 439 37.13 23.00 -41.92
CA LEU A 439 36.93 23.70 -40.65
C LEU A 439 35.49 23.56 -40.13
N PHE A 440 34.48 23.76 -41.00
CA PHE A 440 33.07 23.57 -40.63
C PHE A 440 32.68 22.10 -40.41
N ALA A 441 33.31 21.17 -41.13
CA ALA A 441 33.13 19.74 -40.88
C ALA A 441 33.69 19.33 -39.50
N MET A 442 34.87 19.85 -39.14
CA MET A 442 35.47 19.61 -37.82
C MET A 442 34.64 20.26 -36.69
N LEU A 443 34.15 21.49 -36.87
CA LEU A 443 33.25 22.16 -35.94
C LEU A 443 31.92 21.42 -35.76
N ASN A 444 31.35 20.83 -36.82
CA ASN A 444 30.12 20.04 -36.74
C ASN A 444 30.31 18.68 -36.07
N VAL A 445 31.49 18.06 -36.18
CA VAL A 445 31.84 16.83 -35.44
C VAL A 445 31.98 17.12 -33.94
N ILE A 446 32.57 18.26 -33.57
CA ILE A 446 32.74 18.68 -32.16
C ILE A 446 31.41 19.19 -31.57
N ALA A 447 30.56 19.86 -32.37
CA ALA A 447 29.27 20.38 -31.95
C ALA A 447 28.12 19.36 -32.04
N HIS A 448 28.40 18.10 -32.42
CA HIS A 448 27.38 17.07 -32.55
C HIS A 448 26.70 16.83 -31.18
N PRO A 449 25.35 16.83 -31.11
CA PRO A 449 24.61 16.73 -29.83
C PRO A 449 24.93 15.46 -29.02
N ALA A 450 25.48 14.43 -29.66
CA ALA A 450 25.99 13.23 -29.00
C ALA A 450 27.20 13.51 -28.07
N TRP A 451 28.06 14.48 -28.38
CA TRP A 451 29.21 14.83 -27.53
C TRP A 451 28.79 15.50 -26.23
N LYS A 452 27.69 16.28 -26.24
CA LYS A 452 27.12 16.85 -25.02
C LYS A 452 26.55 15.79 -24.08
N GLN A 453 25.97 14.72 -24.63
CA GLN A 453 25.51 13.59 -23.83
C GLN A 453 26.68 12.78 -23.26
N ILE A 454 27.73 12.54 -24.05
CA ILE A 454 28.92 11.80 -23.60
C ILE A 454 29.68 12.58 -22.50
N LEU A 455 29.85 13.90 -22.64
CA LEU A 455 30.53 14.75 -21.65
C LEU A 455 29.80 14.87 -20.31
N VAL A 456 28.50 14.63 -20.26
CA VAL A 456 27.71 14.65 -19.01
C VAL A 456 27.56 13.24 -18.42
N VAL A 457 27.42 12.22 -19.27
CA VAL A 457 27.18 10.83 -18.85
C VAL A 457 28.46 10.18 -18.31
N LEU A 458 29.63 10.45 -18.90
CA LEU A 458 30.88 9.84 -18.40
C LEU A 458 31.26 10.30 -16.99
N PRO A 459 31.24 11.61 -16.65
CA PRO A 459 31.55 12.05 -15.29
C PRO A 459 30.53 11.57 -14.27
N THR A 460 29.24 11.51 -14.63
CA THR A 460 28.19 11.03 -13.72
C THR A 460 28.31 9.53 -13.45
N LEU A 461 28.65 8.72 -14.47
CA LEU A 461 29.00 7.31 -14.28
C LEU A 461 30.25 7.12 -13.42
N TRP A 462 31.27 7.95 -13.62
CA TRP A 462 32.50 7.90 -12.82
C TRP A 462 32.28 8.27 -11.36
N ILE A 463 31.45 9.30 -11.09
CA ILE A 463 31.06 9.69 -9.74
C ILE A 463 30.22 8.60 -9.09
N ALA A 464 29.25 8.02 -9.80
CA ALA A 464 28.44 6.91 -9.30
C ALA A 464 29.28 5.66 -8.98
N ALA A 465 30.22 5.30 -9.86
CA ALA A 465 31.16 4.21 -9.64
C ALA A 465 32.06 4.50 -8.42
N SER A 466 32.56 5.73 -8.29
CA SER A 466 33.41 6.16 -7.16
C SER A 466 32.64 6.12 -5.84
N LEU A 467 31.38 6.56 -5.81
CA LEU A 467 30.49 6.48 -4.64
C LEU A 467 30.15 5.04 -4.26
N PHE A 468 29.93 4.17 -5.25
CA PHE A 468 29.69 2.74 -5.02
C PHE A 468 30.93 2.06 -4.43
N ILE A 469 32.11 2.32 -5.01
CA ILE A 469 33.39 1.79 -4.51
C ILE A 469 33.66 2.33 -3.11
N PHE A 470 33.45 3.62 -2.86
CA PHE A 470 33.60 4.22 -1.53
C PHE A 470 32.68 3.56 -0.50
N TRP A 471 31.39 3.36 -0.81
CA TRP A 471 30.46 2.71 0.10
C TRP A 471 30.84 1.25 0.36
N LYS A 472 31.37 0.52 -0.64
CA LYS A 472 31.90 -0.83 -0.46
C LYS A 472 33.18 -0.85 0.37
N CYS A 473 34.09 0.10 0.16
CA CYS A 473 35.32 0.27 0.94
C CYS A 473 35.06 0.72 2.39
N VAL A 474 33.92 1.35 2.67
CA VAL A 474 33.48 1.66 4.04
C VAL A 474 32.70 0.49 4.67
N GLN A 475 31.83 -0.19 3.91
CA GLN A 475 31.10 -1.36 4.39
C GLN A 475 32.00 -2.55 4.70
N TYR A 476 33.05 -2.78 3.90
CA TYR A 476 33.94 -3.92 4.07
C TYR A 476 34.68 -3.90 5.43
N PRO A 477 35.37 -2.82 5.85
CA PRO A 477 36.02 -2.76 7.15
C PRO A 477 35.02 -2.76 8.30
N ILE A 478 33.83 -2.15 8.18
CA ILE A 478 32.78 -2.25 9.21
C ILE A 478 32.26 -3.69 9.33
N GLY A 479 32.15 -4.40 8.21
CA GLY A 479 31.79 -5.82 8.16
C GLY A 479 32.86 -6.71 8.81
N VAL A 480 34.13 -6.44 8.52
CA VAL A 480 35.28 -7.12 9.15
C VAL A 480 35.37 -6.79 10.64
N LEU A 481 35.13 -5.53 11.05
CA LEU A 481 35.12 -5.12 12.45
C LEU A 481 33.96 -5.76 13.22
N LYS A 482 32.77 -5.90 12.60
CA LYS A 482 31.65 -6.68 13.14
C LYS A 482 31.98 -8.17 13.21
N MET A 483 32.69 -8.70 12.22
CA MET A 483 33.13 -10.11 12.22
C MET A 483 34.16 -10.36 13.31
N MET A 484 35.15 -9.47 13.50
CA MET A 484 36.12 -9.55 14.58
C MET A 484 35.48 -9.34 15.94
N GLY A 485 34.52 -8.41 16.07
CA GLY A 485 33.71 -8.25 17.27
C GLY A 485 32.92 -9.53 17.63
N ARG A 486 32.37 -10.22 16.63
CA ARG A 486 31.73 -11.54 16.80
C ARG A 486 32.72 -12.65 17.15
N VAL A 487 33.92 -12.65 16.58
CA VAL A 487 34.97 -13.64 16.88
C VAL A 487 35.57 -13.43 18.27
N ILE A 488 35.72 -12.19 18.71
CA ILE A 488 36.22 -11.83 20.05
C ILE A 488 35.14 -12.12 21.11
N SER A 489 33.85 -11.90 20.80
CA SER A 489 32.73 -12.27 21.66
C SER A 489 32.45 -13.79 21.66
N SER A 490 32.90 -14.52 20.63
CA SER A 490 32.81 -15.99 20.50
C SER A 490 33.76 -16.77 21.42
N LYS A 491 34.60 -16.11 22.23
CA LYS A 491 35.41 -16.80 23.24
C LYS A 491 34.61 -17.34 24.42
N ASN A 492 33.32 -17.00 24.55
CA ASN A 492 32.41 -17.70 25.45
C ASN A 492 31.47 -18.63 24.67
N GLN A 493 31.52 -19.90 25.04
CA GLN A 493 30.85 -21.04 24.44
C GLN A 493 29.33 -20.85 24.36
N ASN A 494 28.76 -20.82 23.15
CA ASN A 494 27.57 -21.61 22.79
C ASN A 494 27.33 -21.51 21.27
N LYS A 495 27.34 -22.67 20.58
CA LYS A 495 26.87 -22.75 19.19
C LYS A 495 25.42 -22.21 19.13
N PRO A 496 25.04 -21.46 18.09
CA PRO A 496 23.66 -20.97 17.95
C PRO A 496 22.71 -22.17 17.94
N ARG A 497 21.66 -22.14 18.78
CA ARG A 497 20.68 -23.23 18.87
C ARG A 497 19.91 -23.34 17.55
N THR A 498 19.82 -24.56 17.01
CA THR A 498 19.09 -24.82 15.75
C THR A 498 17.61 -25.11 16.04
N VAL A 499 16.71 -24.43 15.32
CA VAL A 499 15.26 -24.57 15.42
C VAL A 499 14.71 -25.08 14.09
N LEU A 500 13.87 -26.12 14.13
CA LEU A 500 13.15 -26.67 12.99
C LEU A 500 11.69 -26.20 13.01
N ILE A 501 11.21 -25.66 11.89
CA ILE A 501 9.85 -25.14 11.74
C ILE A 501 9.12 -25.88 10.61
N SER A 502 7.90 -26.36 10.87
CA SER A 502 7.02 -26.94 9.84
C SER A 502 6.11 -25.88 9.20
N GLY A 503 5.45 -26.22 8.08
CA GLY A 503 4.51 -25.31 7.41
C GLY A 503 5.21 -24.20 6.62
N GLY A 504 6.32 -24.55 5.96
CA GLY A 504 7.11 -23.68 5.09
C GLY A 504 6.35 -22.95 3.97
N SER A 505 5.08 -23.25 3.71
CA SER A 505 4.20 -22.51 2.81
C SER A 505 3.36 -21.42 3.49
N SER A 506 3.34 -21.38 4.82
CA SER A 506 2.46 -20.50 5.60
C SER A 506 3.14 -19.19 6.03
N VAL A 507 2.33 -18.14 6.17
CA VAL A 507 2.80 -16.85 6.69
C VAL A 507 3.09 -16.93 8.20
N GLN A 508 2.39 -17.80 8.94
CA GLN A 508 2.67 -18.06 10.36
C GLN A 508 4.09 -18.58 10.55
N ALA A 509 4.50 -19.58 9.76
CA ALA A 509 5.86 -20.12 9.80
C ALA A 509 6.90 -19.05 9.43
N LEU A 510 6.59 -18.15 8.50
CA LEU A 510 7.52 -17.11 8.06
C LEU A 510 7.77 -16.09 9.18
N HIS A 511 6.71 -15.67 9.86
CA HIS A 511 6.81 -14.78 11.01
C HIS A 511 7.62 -15.44 12.13
N LEU A 512 7.32 -16.70 12.46
CA LEU A 512 8.04 -17.48 13.45
C LEU A 512 9.54 -17.63 13.08
N ALA A 513 9.84 -17.92 11.82
CA ALA A 513 11.22 -18.03 11.32
C ALA A 513 11.99 -16.71 11.47
N ARG A 514 11.35 -15.58 11.17
CA ARG A 514 11.96 -14.25 11.36
C ARG A 514 12.23 -13.95 12.84
N ASN A 515 11.30 -14.31 13.72
CA ASN A 515 11.45 -14.10 15.17
C ASN A 515 12.59 -14.94 15.76
N PHE A 516 12.72 -16.22 15.35
CA PHE A 516 13.84 -17.04 15.77
C PHE A 516 15.17 -16.56 15.20
N HIS A 517 15.19 -16.11 13.95
CA HIS A 517 16.39 -15.57 13.32
C HIS A 517 16.87 -14.27 13.98
N SER A 518 15.94 -13.35 14.30
CA SER A 518 16.26 -12.10 15.02
C SER A 518 16.74 -12.37 16.45
N ALA A 519 16.22 -13.43 17.10
CA ALA A 519 16.73 -13.93 18.38
C ALA A 519 18.10 -14.63 18.29
N GLY A 520 18.72 -14.70 17.11
CA GLY A 520 20.05 -15.28 16.90
C GLY A 520 20.08 -16.82 16.76
N ALA A 521 18.92 -17.47 16.62
CA ALA A 521 18.83 -18.91 16.38
C ALA A 521 19.06 -19.27 14.91
N ARG A 522 19.60 -20.47 14.67
CA ARG A 522 19.70 -21.04 13.32
C ARG A 522 18.35 -21.66 12.95
N VAL A 523 17.66 -21.08 11.98
CA VAL A 523 16.36 -21.58 11.53
C VAL A 523 16.49 -22.51 10.34
N VAL A 524 15.99 -23.74 10.51
CA VAL A 524 15.75 -24.72 9.46
C VAL A 524 14.24 -24.86 9.30
N ALA A 525 13.76 -24.93 8.06
CA ALA A 525 12.34 -25.08 7.79
C ALA A 525 12.09 -26.23 6.83
N PHE A 526 10.88 -26.78 6.84
CA PHE A 526 10.46 -27.73 5.83
C PHE A 526 9.00 -27.56 5.44
N GLU A 527 8.66 -28.12 4.29
CA GLU A 527 7.28 -28.24 3.83
C GLU A 527 7.07 -29.60 3.15
N ILE A 528 5.80 -30.01 3.03
CA ILE A 528 5.42 -31.23 2.34
C ILE A 528 5.66 -31.12 0.83
N GLU A 529 5.98 -32.24 0.19
CA GLU A 529 6.08 -32.37 -1.26
C GLU A 529 4.84 -31.82 -2.02
N GLY A 530 5.12 -31.00 -3.03
CA GLY A 530 4.13 -30.40 -3.92
C GLY A 530 3.42 -29.15 -3.39
N GLN A 531 3.82 -28.63 -2.22
CA GLN A 531 3.36 -27.32 -1.73
C GLN A 531 4.37 -26.22 -2.05
N PHE A 532 3.90 -24.96 -2.11
CA PHE A 532 4.75 -23.81 -2.38
C PHE A 532 5.68 -23.50 -1.20
N ALA A 533 6.99 -23.53 -1.43
CA ALA A 533 8.01 -23.32 -0.40
C ALA A 533 8.27 -21.82 -0.12
N LEU A 534 7.33 -21.12 0.51
CA LEU A 534 7.47 -19.69 0.83
C LEU A 534 8.75 -19.39 1.64
N LEU A 535 9.02 -20.18 2.68
CA LEU A 535 10.16 -19.98 3.59
C LEU A 535 11.52 -20.18 2.90
N LYS A 536 11.58 -20.92 1.79
CA LYS A 536 12.82 -21.14 1.02
C LYS A 536 13.45 -19.84 0.52
N TYR A 537 12.62 -18.81 0.28
CA TYR A 537 13.07 -17.52 -0.23
C TYR A 537 13.35 -16.48 0.88
N SER A 538 13.13 -16.84 2.15
CA SER A 538 13.34 -15.93 3.27
C SER A 538 14.80 -15.94 3.71
N ALA A 539 15.39 -14.75 3.87
CA ALA A 539 16.74 -14.61 4.44
C ALA A 539 16.86 -15.12 5.89
N ALA A 540 15.74 -15.23 6.61
CA ALA A 540 15.72 -15.75 7.97
C ALA A 540 15.94 -17.28 8.05
N VAL A 541 15.75 -18.00 6.95
CA VAL A 541 15.83 -19.46 6.89
C VAL A 541 17.18 -19.87 6.30
N HIS A 542 17.95 -20.66 7.05
CA HIS A 542 19.29 -21.09 6.65
C HIS A 542 19.25 -22.30 5.72
N ARG A 543 18.31 -23.21 5.97
CA ARG A 543 18.13 -24.43 5.18
C ARG A 543 16.66 -24.77 5.08
N PHE A 544 16.25 -25.21 3.90
CA PHE A 544 14.87 -25.61 3.59
C PHE A 544 14.85 -27.04 3.07
N TYR A 545 13.97 -27.86 3.62
CA TYR A 545 13.77 -29.27 3.24
C TYR A 545 12.36 -29.51 2.71
N THR A 546 12.23 -30.59 1.94
CA THR A 546 10.94 -31.11 1.51
C THR A 546 10.75 -32.49 2.13
N VAL A 547 9.58 -32.74 2.70
CA VAL A 547 9.24 -33.99 3.42
C VAL A 547 8.08 -34.70 2.69
N PRO A 548 8.07 -36.05 2.62
CA PRO A 548 6.98 -36.79 1.98
C PRO A 548 5.61 -36.48 2.60
N ARG A 549 4.57 -36.57 1.79
CA ARG A 549 3.17 -36.44 2.25
C ARG A 549 2.85 -37.52 3.29
N PRO A 550 2.26 -37.17 4.44
CA PRO A 550 1.81 -38.16 5.41
C PRO A 550 0.79 -39.11 4.75
N ASN A 551 1.10 -40.40 4.74
CA ASN A 551 0.21 -41.44 4.23
C ASN A 551 -0.38 -42.21 5.42
N PRO A 552 -1.72 -42.35 5.53
CA PRO A 552 -2.33 -43.17 6.58
C PRO A 552 -1.84 -44.63 6.60
N ALA A 553 -1.42 -45.18 5.45
CA ALA A 553 -0.89 -46.54 5.34
C ALA A 553 0.55 -46.69 5.87
N ASP A 554 1.38 -45.64 5.75
CA ASP A 554 2.72 -45.58 6.35
C ASP A 554 2.93 -44.23 7.05
N PRO A 555 2.39 -44.07 8.29
CA PRO A 555 2.54 -42.84 9.05
C PRO A 555 3.98 -42.61 9.53
N LEU A 556 4.82 -43.66 9.56
CA LEU A 556 6.19 -43.59 10.05
C LEU A 556 7.17 -43.04 9.01
N ALA A 557 6.85 -43.08 7.71
CA ALA A 557 7.65 -42.42 6.67
C ALA A 557 7.87 -40.92 6.98
N TYR A 558 6.82 -40.22 7.41
CA TYR A 558 6.89 -38.82 7.80
C TYR A 558 7.82 -38.61 9.01
N ALA A 559 7.65 -39.42 10.07
CA ALA A 559 8.48 -39.34 11.27
C ALA A 559 9.96 -39.66 11.00
N ARG A 560 10.25 -40.63 10.13
CA ARG A 560 11.62 -40.98 9.70
C ARG A 560 12.30 -39.82 8.98
N ALA A 561 11.62 -39.17 8.05
CA ALA A 561 12.15 -38.01 7.33
C ALA A 561 12.42 -36.82 8.27
N LEU A 562 11.55 -36.57 9.25
CA LEU A 562 11.81 -35.54 10.25
C LEU A 562 13.02 -35.87 11.13
N ARG A 563 13.15 -37.14 11.54
CA ARG A 563 14.29 -37.59 12.33
C ARG A 563 15.61 -37.41 11.57
N GLU A 564 15.64 -37.72 10.27
CA GLU A 564 16.82 -37.51 9.43
C GLU A 564 17.24 -36.02 9.39
N ILE A 565 16.28 -35.11 9.25
CA ILE A 565 16.56 -33.66 9.27
C ILE A 565 17.09 -33.23 10.63
N VAL A 566 16.46 -33.69 11.72
CA VAL A 566 16.85 -33.35 13.09
C VAL A 566 18.26 -33.81 13.41
N ASP A 567 18.61 -35.02 13.00
CA ASP A 567 19.95 -35.59 13.19
C ASP A 567 20.99 -34.85 12.35
N ARG A 568 20.71 -34.65 11.06
CA ARG A 568 21.60 -33.98 10.10
C ARG A 568 21.92 -32.54 10.47
N GLU A 569 20.93 -31.79 10.93
CA GLU A 569 21.08 -30.35 11.25
C GLU A 569 21.29 -30.10 12.76
N SER A 570 21.38 -31.17 13.57
CA SER A 570 21.50 -31.11 15.04
C SER A 570 20.47 -30.16 15.66
N VAL A 571 19.20 -30.40 15.35
CA VAL A 571 18.08 -29.54 15.76
C VAL A 571 17.80 -29.70 17.25
N VAL A 572 17.77 -28.59 17.98
CA VAL A 572 17.48 -28.56 19.43
C VAL A 572 15.99 -28.37 19.70
N PHE A 573 15.30 -27.57 18.89
CA PHE A 573 13.88 -27.26 19.06
C PHE A 573 13.09 -27.54 17.80
N TYR A 574 11.95 -28.21 17.94
CA TYR A 574 11.00 -28.42 16.84
C TYR A 574 9.67 -27.74 17.12
N VAL A 575 9.27 -26.79 16.27
CA VAL A 575 8.01 -26.03 16.41
C VAL A 575 7.10 -26.30 15.20
N PRO A 576 6.04 -27.10 15.37
CA PRO A 576 5.10 -27.34 14.28
C PRO A 576 4.05 -26.24 14.16
N VAL A 577 3.86 -25.76 12.93
CA VAL A 577 2.78 -24.82 12.58
C VAL A 577 1.49 -25.57 12.19
N SER A 578 1.63 -26.77 11.61
CA SER A 578 0.53 -27.69 11.26
C SER A 578 -0.64 -27.04 10.49
N SER A 579 -0.31 -26.12 9.57
CA SER A 579 -1.28 -25.45 8.70
C SER A 579 -1.73 -26.32 7.52
N THR A 580 -0.78 -27.04 6.92
CA THR A 580 -0.98 -27.93 5.75
C THR A 580 -1.11 -29.39 6.17
N THR A 581 -0.37 -29.81 7.19
CA THR A 581 -0.47 -31.13 7.81
C THR A 581 -1.40 -31.15 9.03
N PRO A 582 -2.07 -32.28 9.28
CA PRO A 582 -2.62 -32.59 10.60
C PRO A 582 -1.52 -32.72 11.65
N ALA A 583 -1.70 -32.06 12.80
CA ALA A 583 -0.75 -32.10 13.92
C ALA A 583 -0.56 -33.52 14.50
N TYR A 584 -1.48 -34.44 14.20
CA TYR A 584 -1.38 -35.84 14.58
C TYR A 584 -0.05 -36.49 14.11
N TYR A 585 0.38 -36.22 12.88
CA TYR A 585 1.62 -36.78 12.35
C TYR A 585 2.87 -36.15 12.99
N ASP A 586 2.80 -34.84 13.30
CA ASP A 586 3.86 -34.15 14.05
C ASP A 586 3.97 -34.71 15.49
N ALA A 587 2.85 -35.04 16.11
CA ALA A 587 2.79 -35.67 17.43
C ALA A 587 3.25 -37.14 17.42
N LEU A 588 3.07 -37.87 16.32
CA LEU A 588 3.66 -39.20 16.13
C LEU A 588 5.18 -39.14 15.95
N ALA A 589 5.71 -38.07 15.35
CA ALA A 589 7.15 -37.88 15.22
C ALA A 589 7.82 -37.53 16.56
N LYS A 590 7.12 -36.84 17.47
CA LYS A 590 7.65 -36.36 18.75
C LYS A 590 8.49 -37.38 19.53
N PRO A 591 8.03 -38.62 19.83
CA PRO A 591 8.86 -39.59 20.55
C PRO A 591 10.16 -39.92 19.81
N HIS A 592 10.15 -39.98 18.48
CA HIS A 592 11.34 -40.26 17.69
C HIS A 592 12.35 -39.11 17.70
N LEU A 593 11.88 -37.86 17.83
CA LEU A 593 12.71 -36.67 17.88
C LEU A 593 13.27 -36.41 19.28
N GLU A 594 12.47 -36.63 20.33
CA GLU A 594 12.90 -36.45 21.72
C GLU A 594 14.01 -37.43 22.11
N VAL A 595 14.01 -38.64 21.56
CA VAL A 595 15.10 -39.63 21.75
C VAL A 595 16.44 -39.11 21.22
N VAL A 596 16.43 -38.25 20.19
CA VAL A 596 17.63 -37.64 19.60
C VAL A 596 18.04 -36.35 20.37
N GLY A 597 17.29 -35.98 21.41
CA GLY A 597 17.54 -34.77 22.20
C GLY A 597 16.88 -33.50 21.63
N CYS A 598 15.95 -33.64 20.68
CA CYS A 598 15.19 -32.51 20.14
C CYS A 598 13.91 -32.27 20.95
N GLN A 599 13.76 -31.09 21.54
CA GLN A 599 12.56 -30.73 22.28
C GLN A 599 11.44 -30.26 21.33
N CYS A 600 10.30 -30.96 21.34
CA CYS A 600 9.18 -30.70 20.46
C CYS A 600 8.05 -29.91 21.14
N PHE A 601 7.64 -28.80 20.53
CA PHE A 601 6.55 -27.93 20.98
C PHE A 601 5.19 -28.39 20.43
N VAL A 602 4.89 -29.68 20.62
CA VAL A 602 3.61 -30.32 20.26
C VAL A 602 3.15 -31.24 21.38
N PRO A 603 1.83 -31.35 21.65
CA PRO A 603 1.28 -32.34 22.58
C PRO A 603 1.53 -33.79 22.12
N SER A 604 1.19 -34.76 22.99
CA SER A 604 1.29 -36.18 22.61
C SER A 604 0.21 -36.56 21.59
N ALA A 605 0.39 -37.64 20.83
CA ALA A 605 -0.57 -38.06 19.83
C ALA A 605 -1.98 -38.32 20.41
N ARG A 606 -2.07 -38.81 21.66
CA ARG A 606 -3.34 -38.99 22.38
C ARG A 606 -4.01 -37.64 22.64
N ASP A 607 -3.27 -36.68 23.18
CA ASP A 607 -3.81 -35.36 23.50
C ASP A 607 -4.20 -34.57 22.24
N VAL A 608 -3.43 -34.74 21.15
CA VAL A 608 -3.79 -34.16 19.85
C VAL A 608 -5.09 -34.76 19.34
N VAL A 609 -5.34 -36.06 19.50
CA VAL A 609 -6.65 -36.65 19.15
C VAL A 609 -7.76 -36.02 19.98
N THR A 610 -7.58 -35.86 21.28
CA THR A 610 -8.56 -35.22 22.16
C THR A 610 -8.88 -33.77 21.76
N LEU A 611 -7.90 -33.03 21.24
CA LEU A 611 -8.06 -31.63 20.81
C LEU A 611 -8.58 -31.48 19.38
N ASP A 612 -7.98 -32.18 18.41
CA ASP A 612 -8.27 -32.01 16.99
C ASP A 612 -9.55 -32.75 16.55
N ASP A 613 -9.91 -33.85 17.22
CA ASP A 613 -11.12 -34.60 16.91
C ASP A 613 -12.37 -33.86 17.42
N PRO A 614 -13.34 -33.55 16.54
CA PRO A 614 -14.53 -32.81 16.95
C PRO A 614 -15.38 -33.53 18.00
N LEU A 615 -15.45 -34.87 17.98
CA LEU A 615 -16.25 -35.63 18.93
C LEU A 615 -15.60 -35.66 20.32
N GLU A 616 -14.31 -35.95 20.40
CA GLU A 616 -13.57 -35.93 21.66
C GLU A 616 -13.54 -34.53 22.30
N LEU A 617 -13.33 -33.48 21.49
CA LEU A 617 -13.39 -32.10 21.97
C LEU A 617 -14.74 -31.79 22.64
N ILE A 618 -15.83 -32.19 21.99
CA ILE A 618 -17.18 -31.99 22.51
C ILE A 618 -17.41 -32.79 23.81
N ARG A 619 -16.87 -34.02 23.90
CA ARG A 619 -16.92 -34.84 25.12
C ARG A 619 -16.21 -34.14 26.28
N VAL A 620 -15.01 -33.59 26.05
CA VAL A 620 -14.26 -32.84 27.07
C VAL A 620 -15.01 -31.57 27.48
N CYS A 621 -15.55 -30.82 26.52
CA CYS A 621 -16.37 -29.64 26.82
C CYS A 621 -17.57 -30.00 27.70
N ARG A 622 -18.29 -31.09 27.38
CA ARG A 622 -19.43 -31.56 28.18
C ARG A 622 -19.00 -31.95 29.61
N ALA A 623 -17.88 -32.65 29.76
CA ALA A 623 -17.34 -33.02 31.07
C ALA A 623 -16.90 -31.80 31.90
N ALA A 624 -16.39 -30.75 31.25
CA ALA A 624 -16.00 -29.49 31.90
C ALA A 624 -17.19 -28.58 32.26
N GLY A 625 -18.43 -28.99 31.95
CA GLY A 625 -19.62 -28.16 32.08
C GLY A 625 -19.61 -26.95 31.14
N LEU A 626 -18.87 -27.04 30.03
CA LEU A 626 -18.83 -26.04 28.98
C LEU A 626 -19.92 -26.32 27.94
N SER A 627 -20.36 -25.26 27.32
CA SER A 627 -21.40 -25.27 26.31
C SER A 627 -20.97 -25.96 25.03
N THR A 628 -21.74 -26.94 24.59
CA THR A 628 -21.50 -27.72 23.36
C THR A 628 -22.59 -27.47 22.32
N PRO A 629 -22.26 -27.53 21.02
CA PRO A 629 -23.29 -27.53 19.99
C PRO A 629 -24.12 -28.81 20.07
N GLN A 630 -25.32 -28.79 19.48
CA GLN A 630 -26.07 -30.02 19.28
C GLN A 630 -25.34 -30.92 18.28
N PHE A 631 -25.18 -32.19 18.62
CA PHE A 631 -24.45 -33.15 17.78
C PHE A 631 -25.07 -34.55 17.87
N TRP A 632 -24.85 -35.32 16.81
CA TRP A 632 -25.29 -36.70 16.64
C TRP A 632 -24.12 -37.53 16.14
N VAL A 633 -23.86 -38.65 16.81
CA VAL A 633 -22.83 -39.60 16.39
C VAL A 633 -23.47 -40.57 15.40
N VAL A 634 -22.78 -40.81 14.28
CA VAL A 634 -23.24 -41.65 13.18
C VAL A 634 -22.23 -42.78 12.99
N ALA A 635 -22.65 -44.01 13.27
CA ALA A 635 -21.85 -45.21 13.14
C ALA A 635 -22.34 -46.15 12.02
N ASN A 636 -23.55 -45.94 11.51
CA ASN A 636 -24.10 -46.66 10.36
C ASN A 636 -25.01 -45.72 9.52
N ASP A 637 -25.45 -46.20 8.36
CA ASP A 637 -26.35 -45.43 7.49
C ASP A 637 -27.76 -45.25 8.10
N ASP A 638 -28.18 -46.16 8.98
CA ASP A 638 -29.46 -46.08 9.68
C ASP A 638 -29.53 -44.90 10.64
N ASP A 639 -28.43 -44.56 11.31
CA ASP A 639 -28.32 -43.40 12.18
C ASP A 639 -28.54 -42.10 11.41
N VAL A 640 -28.07 -42.04 10.14
CA VAL A 640 -28.32 -40.89 9.26
C VAL A 640 -29.80 -40.81 8.90
N ARG A 641 -30.45 -41.95 8.62
CA ARG A 641 -31.90 -42.00 8.33
C ARG A 641 -32.69 -41.54 9.55
N ALA A 642 -32.38 -42.07 10.72
CA ALA A 642 -33.01 -41.68 11.99
C ALA A 642 -32.86 -40.19 12.27
N TRP A 643 -31.70 -39.60 11.96
CA TRP A 643 -31.47 -38.16 12.09
C TRP A 643 -32.32 -37.32 11.12
N TYR A 644 -32.50 -37.77 9.86
CA TYR A 644 -33.41 -37.12 8.92
C TYR A 644 -34.88 -37.26 9.36
N ASP A 645 -35.26 -38.46 9.82
CA ASP A 645 -36.62 -38.78 10.25
C ASP A 645 -37.02 -38.02 11.53
N SER A 646 -36.05 -37.68 12.39
CA SER A 646 -36.29 -36.85 13.58
C SER A 646 -36.61 -35.38 13.26
N GLY A 647 -36.54 -34.96 12.00
CA GLY A 647 -36.79 -33.58 11.57
C GLY A 647 -35.67 -32.59 11.91
N ALA A 648 -34.57 -33.05 12.52
CA ALA A 648 -33.47 -32.20 12.97
C ALA A 648 -32.78 -31.45 11.81
N SER A 649 -32.82 -32.01 10.60
CA SER A 649 -32.23 -31.37 9.41
C SER A 649 -32.80 -29.97 9.12
N LYS A 650 -34.06 -29.70 9.51
CA LYS A 650 -34.76 -28.42 9.28
C LYS A 650 -34.45 -27.35 10.32
N GLU A 651 -33.79 -27.69 11.42
CA GLU A 651 -33.54 -26.75 12.51
C GLU A 651 -32.36 -25.78 12.24
N GLY A 652 -31.63 -25.98 11.14
CA GLY A 652 -30.55 -25.08 10.73
C GLY A 652 -29.50 -25.78 9.86
N ARG A 653 -28.35 -25.12 9.68
CA ARG A 653 -27.24 -25.68 8.90
C ARG A 653 -26.49 -26.72 9.72
N HIS A 654 -26.31 -27.89 9.13
CA HIS A 654 -25.60 -29.01 9.73
C HIS A 654 -24.37 -29.36 8.90
N PHE A 655 -23.32 -29.84 9.57
CA PHE A 655 -22.15 -30.40 8.91
C PHE A 655 -21.82 -31.76 9.49
N ILE A 656 -21.36 -32.67 8.64
CA ILE A 656 -20.83 -33.97 9.03
C ILE A 656 -19.30 -33.90 9.00
N ALA A 657 -18.67 -34.29 10.10
CA ALA A 657 -17.22 -34.31 10.24
C ALA A 657 -16.73 -35.71 10.62
N SER A 658 -15.54 -36.09 10.14
CA SER A 658 -14.90 -37.35 10.54
C SER A 658 -14.64 -37.35 12.04
N ALA A 659 -14.99 -38.43 12.73
CA ALA A 659 -14.85 -38.55 14.19
C ALA A 659 -13.86 -39.67 14.59
N GLY A 660 -13.43 -39.65 15.86
CA GLY A 660 -12.49 -40.59 16.45
C GLY A 660 -11.03 -40.36 15.98
N ALA A 661 -10.20 -41.41 16.06
CA ALA A 661 -8.78 -41.31 15.66
C ALA A 661 -8.59 -40.85 14.20
N ARG A 662 -9.58 -41.11 13.32
CA ARG A 662 -9.62 -40.63 11.94
C ARG A 662 -9.91 -39.14 11.85
N GLY A 663 -10.71 -38.58 12.76
CA GLY A 663 -11.04 -37.15 12.77
C GLY A 663 -9.82 -36.24 12.93
N ALA A 664 -8.89 -36.65 13.80
CA ALA A 664 -7.61 -35.96 13.98
C ALA A 664 -6.64 -36.12 12.78
N ARG A 665 -6.79 -37.20 11.98
CA ARG A 665 -5.93 -37.50 10.82
C ARG A 665 -6.42 -36.86 9.53
N ASP A 666 -7.68 -37.06 9.15
CA ASP A 666 -8.17 -36.68 7.84
C ASP A 666 -8.82 -35.28 7.84
N ARG A 667 -9.29 -34.82 9.01
CA ARG A 667 -9.90 -33.49 9.22
C ARG A 667 -11.04 -33.18 8.23
N LEU A 668 -11.79 -34.20 7.80
CA LEU A 668 -12.83 -34.08 6.77
C LEU A 668 -14.10 -33.44 7.32
N ARG A 669 -14.72 -32.57 6.53
CA ARG A 669 -15.99 -31.90 6.86
C ARG A 669 -16.80 -31.65 5.60
N PHE A 670 -18.08 -31.99 5.64
CA PHE A 670 -19.05 -31.78 4.55
C PHE A 670 -20.31 -31.13 5.09
N VAL A 671 -21.00 -30.34 4.26
CA VAL A 671 -22.29 -29.74 4.61
C VAL A 671 -23.38 -30.79 4.38
N MET A 672 -24.29 -30.92 5.34
CA MET A 672 -25.44 -31.82 5.22
C MET A 672 -26.57 -31.09 4.47
N PRO A 673 -27.18 -31.71 3.44
CA PRO A 673 -28.35 -31.16 2.78
C PRO A 673 -29.59 -31.27 3.68
N GLU A 674 -30.52 -30.32 3.54
CA GLU A 674 -31.80 -30.30 4.26
C GLU A 674 -32.69 -31.47 3.84
N ASP A 675 -32.70 -31.76 2.53
CA ASP A 675 -33.44 -32.86 1.92
C ASP A 675 -32.62 -34.15 1.90
N ARG A 676 -33.21 -35.22 2.43
CA ARG A 676 -32.64 -36.57 2.39
C ARG A 676 -32.28 -37.05 0.98
N ASN A 677 -33.10 -36.73 -0.02
CA ASN A 677 -32.89 -37.20 -1.41
C ASN A 677 -31.64 -36.61 -2.07
N GLN A 678 -31.14 -35.49 -1.56
CA GLN A 678 -29.93 -34.83 -2.05
C GLN A 678 -28.66 -35.35 -1.34
N PHE A 679 -28.82 -36.14 -0.27
CA PHE A 679 -27.70 -36.72 0.46
C PHE A 679 -27.09 -37.88 -0.32
N ARG A 680 -25.93 -37.64 -0.92
CA ARG A 680 -25.07 -38.68 -1.50
C ARG A 680 -23.72 -38.63 -0.80
N PHE A 681 -23.46 -39.59 0.07
CA PHE A 681 -22.21 -39.62 0.82
C PHE A 681 -21.21 -40.58 0.19
N PRO A 682 -20.08 -40.09 -0.34
CA PRO A 682 -19.13 -40.92 -1.11
C PRO A 682 -18.19 -41.75 -0.22
N ARG A 683 -18.37 -41.74 1.10
CA ARG A 683 -17.45 -42.36 2.06
C ARG A 683 -18.17 -43.35 2.96
N GLU A 684 -17.45 -44.39 3.34
CA GLU A 684 -17.95 -45.42 4.25
C GLU A 684 -18.25 -44.84 5.65
N ILE A 685 -19.42 -45.20 6.17
CA ILE A 685 -19.88 -44.96 7.54
C ILE A 685 -19.92 -46.32 8.22
N SER A 686 -19.10 -46.50 9.26
CA SER A 686 -19.05 -47.75 10.03
C SER A 686 -18.68 -47.46 11.48
N ALA A 687 -18.89 -48.45 12.37
CA ALA A 687 -18.51 -48.31 13.77
C ALA A 687 -17.00 -48.04 13.97
N GLU A 688 -16.16 -48.56 13.06
CA GLU A 688 -14.72 -48.30 13.06
C GLU A 688 -14.36 -46.90 12.50
N LYS A 689 -15.22 -46.35 11.63
CA LYS A 689 -15.04 -45.05 10.98
C LYS A 689 -16.26 -44.16 11.25
N PRO A 690 -16.49 -43.76 12.51
CA PRO A 690 -17.66 -42.98 12.87
C PRO A 690 -17.56 -41.55 12.31
N TRP A 691 -18.72 -40.95 12.12
CA TRP A 691 -18.88 -39.55 11.77
C TRP A 691 -19.68 -38.83 12.86
N VAL A 692 -19.57 -37.51 12.92
CA VAL A 692 -20.37 -36.69 13.81
C VAL A 692 -21.07 -35.61 13.00
N ILE A 693 -22.40 -35.57 13.09
CA ILE A 693 -23.21 -34.48 12.57
C ILE A 693 -23.30 -33.42 13.65
N VAL A 694 -22.98 -32.18 13.33
CA VAL A 694 -23.00 -31.06 14.27
C VAL A 694 -23.81 -29.92 13.69
N ARG A 695 -24.72 -29.37 14.50
CA ARG A 695 -25.46 -28.14 14.19
C ARG A 695 -24.54 -26.94 14.30
N GLU A 696 -24.47 -26.13 13.25
CA GLU A 696 -23.69 -24.89 13.27
C GLU A 696 -24.42 -23.84 14.13
N PRO A 697 -23.87 -23.43 15.28
CA PRO A 697 -24.50 -22.42 16.12
C PRO A 697 -24.50 -21.05 15.41
N LYS A 698 -25.53 -20.25 15.67
CA LYS A 698 -25.69 -18.90 15.11
C LYS A 698 -25.10 -17.88 16.08
N GLY A 699 -24.35 -16.92 15.57
CA GLY A 699 -23.77 -15.83 16.36
C GLY A 699 -22.38 -15.44 15.92
N GLU A 700 -21.68 -14.70 16.79
CA GLU A 700 -20.36 -14.13 16.54
C GLU A 700 -19.28 -15.22 16.62
N ARG A 701 -18.45 -15.32 15.57
CA ARG A 701 -17.37 -16.30 15.47
C ARG A 701 -16.08 -15.75 16.04
N ILE A 702 -15.44 -16.53 16.91
CA ILE A 702 -14.20 -16.18 17.59
C ILE A 702 -13.19 -17.30 17.36
N VAL A 703 -11.96 -16.92 17.05
CA VAL A 703 -10.84 -17.86 16.90
C VAL A 703 -9.71 -17.41 17.81
N THR A 704 -9.22 -18.32 18.63
CA THR A 704 -8.11 -18.05 19.54
C THR A 704 -6.80 -18.67 19.02
N CYS A 705 -5.68 -18.17 19.51
CA CYS A 705 -4.39 -18.85 19.47
C CYS A 705 -3.81 -18.86 20.88
N THR A 706 -3.98 -19.99 21.56
CA THR A 706 -3.54 -20.21 22.94
C THR A 706 -2.19 -20.90 22.94
N THR A 707 -1.27 -20.34 23.72
CA THR A 707 0.03 -20.95 24.04
C THR A 707 -0.10 -21.77 25.31
N LEU A 708 0.14 -23.08 25.19
CA LEU A 708 0.21 -24.01 26.31
C LEU A 708 1.67 -24.23 26.72
N LYS A 709 1.96 -24.11 28.01
CA LYS A 709 3.24 -24.47 28.62
C LYS A 709 2.95 -25.34 29.83
N GLU A 710 3.49 -26.55 29.85
CA GLU A 710 3.34 -27.49 30.96
C GLU A 710 1.86 -27.65 31.40
N SER A 711 0.97 -27.80 30.40
CA SER A 711 -0.48 -27.95 30.58
C SER A 711 -1.19 -26.72 31.17
N ARG A 712 -0.59 -25.53 31.08
CA ARG A 712 -1.22 -24.26 31.47
C ARG A 712 -1.28 -23.31 30.27
N ALA A 713 -2.40 -22.60 30.13
CA ALA A 713 -2.53 -21.54 29.14
C ALA A 713 -1.81 -20.27 29.64
N VAL A 714 -0.67 -19.95 29.02
CA VAL A 714 0.20 -18.81 29.43
C VAL A 714 -0.17 -17.53 28.69
N ASN A 715 -0.53 -17.66 27.42
CA ASN A 715 -0.88 -16.52 26.57
C ASN A 715 -2.03 -16.94 25.64
N ASN A 716 -3.00 -16.05 25.45
CA ASN A 716 -4.11 -16.29 24.55
C ASN A 716 -4.35 -15.06 23.68
N VAL A 717 -4.33 -15.25 22.36
CA VAL A 717 -4.65 -14.19 21.40
C VAL A 717 -6.01 -14.49 20.82
N THR A 718 -6.97 -13.60 21.05
CA THR A 718 -8.34 -13.78 20.60
C THR A 718 -8.63 -12.87 19.41
N CYS A 719 -9.22 -13.45 18.35
CA CYS A 719 -9.64 -12.72 17.18
C CYS A 719 -11.11 -13.01 16.87
N ARG A 720 -11.87 -11.95 16.61
CA ARG A 720 -13.20 -12.04 16.04
C ARG A 720 -13.10 -12.28 14.53
N VAL A 721 -13.92 -13.17 14.01
CA VAL A 721 -14.05 -13.44 12.57
C VAL A 721 -15.14 -12.52 12.01
N ASP A 722 -14.74 -11.56 11.18
CA ASP A 722 -15.67 -10.66 10.50
C ASP A 722 -16.37 -11.40 9.35
N SER A 723 -17.68 -11.59 9.45
CA SER A 723 -18.50 -12.29 8.44
C SER A 723 -18.60 -11.52 7.13
N THR A 724 -18.52 -10.18 7.16
CA THR A 724 -18.67 -9.31 5.99
C THR A 724 -17.38 -9.23 5.17
N ARG A 725 -16.24 -9.16 5.86
CA ARG A 725 -14.92 -9.01 5.23
C ARG A 725 -14.09 -10.30 5.18
N LYS A 726 -14.60 -11.38 5.80
CA LYS A 726 -13.94 -12.70 5.95
C LYS A 726 -12.52 -12.60 6.56
N GLY A 727 -12.29 -11.62 7.44
CA GLY A 727 -11.01 -11.35 8.08
C GLY A 727 -10.99 -11.61 9.59
N LEU A 728 -9.78 -11.62 10.18
CA LEU A 728 -9.57 -11.73 11.63
C LEU A 728 -9.31 -10.35 12.21
N VAL A 729 -10.07 -9.97 13.23
CA VAL A 729 -9.90 -8.71 13.96
C VAL A 729 -9.44 -9.05 15.39
N PRO A 730 -8.24 -8.65 15.83
CA PRO A 730 -7.83 -8.85 17.21
C PRO A 730 -8.77 -8.12 18.16
N GLN A 731 -9.23 -8.84 19.18
CA GLN A 731 -10.11 -8.33 20.22
C GLN A 731 -9.74 -9.00 21.53
N ARG A 732 -9.57 -8.18 22.58
CA ARG A 732 -9.43 -8.72 23.93
C ARG A 732 -10.81 -9.18 24.42
N ASP A 733 -10.90 -10.43 24.85
CA ASP A 733 -12.15 -11.07 25.20
C ASP A 733 -11.95 -11.95 26.44
N ASP A 734 -12.31 -11.39 27.60
CA ASP A 734 -12.07 -12.04 28.89
C ASP A 734 -12.95 -13.30 29.07
N GLU A 735 -14.11 -13.38 28.39
CA GLU A 735 -14.97 -14.58 28.40
C GLU A 735 -14.29 -15.74 27.65
N ALA A 736 -13.68 -15.45 26.50
CA ALA A 736 -12.94 -16.43 25.73
C ALA A 736 -11.69 -16.92 26.50
N ASP A 737 -11.01 -16.02 27.20
CA ASP A 737 -9.87 -16.37 28.06
C ASP A 737 -10.29 -17.26 29.23
N ALA A 738 -11.40 -16.92 29.90
CA ALA A 738 -11.97 -17.74 30.98
C ALA A 738 -12.42 -19.13 30.46
N TRP A 739 -13.03 -19.18 29.27
CA TRP A 739 -13.40 -20.44 28.62
C TRP A 739 -12.19 -21.32 28.36
N VAL A 740 -11.11 -20.74 27.81
CA VAL A 740 -9.85 -21.47 27.53
C VAL A 740 -9.22 -21.97 28.81
N GLN A 741 -9.12 -21.15 29.85
CA GLN A 741 -8.55 -21.56 31.14
C GLN A 741 -9.34 -22.72 31.76
N ARG A 742 -10.68 -22.65 31.71
CA ARG A 742 -11.56 -23.73 32.18
C ARG A 742 -11.43 -25.00 31.34
N PHE A 743 -11.36 -24.88 30.02
CA PHE A 743 -11.15 -26.04 29.16
C PHE A 743 -9.81 -26.73 29.44
N VAL A 744 -8.74 -25.94 29.60
CA VAL A 744 -7.38 -26.45 29.87
C VAL A 744 -7.25 -27.04 31.27
N SER A 745 -7.96 -26.51 32.28
CA SER A 745 -7.91 -27.08 33.63
C SER A 745 -8.58 -28.45 33.76
N PHE A 746 -9.56 -28.74 32.89
CA PHE A 746 -10.24 -30.04 32.83
C PHE A 746 -9.55 -31.05 31.92
N LEU A 747 -8.64 -30.60 31.06
CA LEU A 747 -7.76 -31.51 30.34
C LEU A 747 -6.86 -32.23 31.35
N ALA A 748 -6.95 -33.57 31.37
CA ALA A 748 -6.05 -34.43 32.12
C ALA A 748 -5.05 -35.09 31.15
N PRO A 749 -3.98 -34.38 30.74
CA PRO A 749 -3.08 -34.90 29.75
C PRO A 749 -2.17 -35.97 30.33
N ALA A 750 -1.77 -36.93 29.48
CA ALA A 750 -0.90 -38.01 29.91
C ALA A 750 0.52 -37.53 30.29
N ARG A 751 0.95 -36.40 29.73
CA ARG A 751 2.23 -35.72 30.02
C ARG A 751 2.02 -34.20 29.99
N PRO A 752 2.89 -33.40 30.63
CA PRO A 752 2.85 -31.95 30.50
C PRO A 752 2.84 -31.52 29.02
N MET A 753 1.80 -30.81 28.61
CA MET A 753 1.61 -30.39 27.22
C MET A 753 2.23 -29.01 27.00
N THR A 754 3.07 -28.90 25.97
CA THR A 754 3.63 -27.63 25.52
C THR A 754 3.43 -27.51 24.02
N GLY A 755 2.92 -26.36 23.57
CA GLY A 755 2.62 -26.11 22.16
C GLY A 755 1.56 -25.03 21.98
N HIS A 756 1.01 -24.95 20.77
CA HIS A 756 -0.03 -23.98 20.42
C HIS A 756 -1.33 -24.70 20.10
N VAL A 757 -2.44 -24.17 20.58
CA VAL A 757 -3.79 -24.69 20.32
C VAL A 757 -4.70 -23.53 19.95
N SER A 758 -5.45 -23.69 18.88
CA SER A 758 -6.42 -22.72 18.40
C SER A 758 -7.82 -23.25 18.63
N PHE A 759 -8.64 -22.51 19.38
CA PHE A 759 -10.04 -22.85 19.60
C PHE A 759 -10.92 -22.01 18.67
N ARG A 760 -11.90 -22.65 18.04
CA ARG A 760 -12.96 -21.98 17.28
C ARG A 760 -14.22 -21.98 18.12
N LEU A 761 -14.59 -20.81 18.60
CA LEU A 761 -15.74 -20.57 19.46
C LEU A 761 -16.80 -19.77 18.70
N VAL A 762 -18.05 -19.96 19.07
CA VAL A 762 -19.15 -19.07 18.67
C VAL A 762 -19.85 -18.57 19.92
N ARG A 763 -19.99 -17.26 20.00
CA ARG A 763 -20.83 -16.58 20.97
C ARG A 763 -22.26 -16.58 20.43
N GLU A 764 -23.12 -17.37 21.06
CA GLU A 764 -24.53 -17.49 20.68
C GLU A 764 -25.32 -16.25 21.12
N GLU A 765 -26.01 -15.58 20.19
CA GLU A 765 -26.86 -14.43 20.49
C GLU A 765 -28.23 -14.93 20.97
N GLN A 766 -28.55 -14.76 22.26
CA GLN A 766 -29.89 -15.07 22.78
C GLN A 766 -30.84 -13.87 22.64
N PRO A 767 -32.13 -14.09 22.29
CA PRO A 767 -33.10 -13.03 22.06
C PRO A 767 -33.77 -12.44 23.31
N THR A 768 -33.41 -12.86 24.54
CA THR A 768 -34.07 -12.38 25.76
C THR A 768 -33.06 -11.83 26.77
N ASN A 769 -33.33 -10.60 27.23
CA ASN A 769 -32.54 -9.82 28.18
C ASN A 769 -32.04 -10.64 29.39
N GLY A 770 -30.72 -10.70 29.55
CA GLY A 770 -30.04 -10.90 30.83
C GLY A 770 -29.91 -12.34 31.31
N GLN A 771 -28.91 -13.08 30.81
CA GLN A 771 -27.80 -13.64 31.60
C GLN A 771 -26.93 -14.57 30.72
N ASN A 772 -25.62 -14.28 30.70
CA ASN A 772 -24.50 -15.04 30.12
C ASN A 772 -24.56 -15.38 28.62
N ASN A 773 -23.81 -14.61 27.82
CA ASN A 773 -23.42 -14.99 26.46
C ASN A 773 -22.74 -16.37 26.49
N LYS A 774 -23.35 -17.35 25.80
CA LYS A 774 -22.90 -18.74 25.83
C LYS A 774 -21.84 -18.96 24.76
N LEU A 775 -20.58 -19.17 25.17
CA LEU A 775 -19.49 -19.54 24.25
C LEU A 775 -19.51 -21.05 23.96
N VAL A 776 -19.76 -21.40 22.71
CA VAL A 776 -19.86 -22.78 22.22
C VAL A 776 -18.65 -23.13 21.37
N ALA A 777 -17.96 -24.23 21.68
CA ALA A 777 -16.84 -24.71 20.87
C ALA A 777 -17.30 -25.51 19.64
N ILE A 778 -16.83 -25.11 18.45
CA ILE A 778 -17.11 -25.78 17.17
C ILE A 778 -15.94 -26.67 16.73
N GLY A 779 -14.73 -26.41 17.23
CA GLY A 779 -13.55 -27.21 16.93
C GLY A 779 -12.29 -26.61 17.51
N ALA A 780 -11.23 -27.40 17.60
CA ALA A 780 -9.91 -26.93 17.93
C ALA A 780 -8.88 -27.44 16.91
N ARG A 781 -7.72 -26.79 16.88
CA ARG A 781 -6.59 -27.15 16.04
C ARG A 781 -5.30 -27.00 16.82
N VAL A 782 -4.52 -28.06 16.91
CA VAL A 782 -3.15 -28.00 17.40
C VAL A 782 -2.25 -27.44 16.30
N GLY A 783 -1.40 -26.49 16.66
CA GLY A 783 -0.50 -25.76 15.75
C GLY A 783 -0.63 -24.23 15.90
N VAL A 784 0.30 -23.51 15.27
CA VAL A 784 0.31 -22.03 15.27
C VAL A 784 -0.74 -21.51 14.28
N SER A 785 -1.79 -20.88 14.79
CA SER A 785 -2.90 -20.38 13.97
C SER A 785 -2.72 -18.90 13.58
N LEU A 786 -3.51 -18.41 12.62
CA LEU A 786 -3.42 -17.03 12.12
C LEU A 786 -3.57 -15.94 13.21
N PRO A 787 -4.42 -16.08 14.26
CA PRO A 787 -4.47 -15.10 15.35
C PRO A 787 -3.12 -14.82 16.03
N TYR A 788 -2.16 -15.75 15.97
CA TYR A 788 -0.79 -15.52 16.45
C TYR A 788 -0.16 -14.25 15.85
N LEU A 789 -0.46 -13.95 14.58
CA LEU A 789 0.05 -12.78 13.87
C LEU A 789 -0.60 -11.46 14.32
N CYS A 790 -1.72 -11.54 15.05
CA CYS A 790 -2.48 -10.40 15.53
C CYS A 790 -2.10 -9.98 16.96
N GLN A 791 -1.09 -10.61 17.56
CA GLN A 791 -0.58 -10.25 18.89
C GLN A 791 0.17 -8.91 18.83
N GLY A 792 -0.55 -7.80 18.94
CA GLY A 792 0.02 -6.47 19.12
C GLY A 792 0.08 -6.10 20.60
N SER A 793 1.28 -6.06 21.20
CA SER A 793 1.48 -5.26 22.40
C SER A 793 1.96 -3.87 21.98
N THR A 794 1.43 -2.83 22.61
CA THR A 794 1.82 -1.42 22.41
C THR A 794 3.10 -1.02 23.16
N ARG A 795 3.98 -1.97 23.53
CA ARG A 795 5.28 -1.66 24.15
C ARG A 795 6.37 -2.63 23.70
N CYS A 796 7.35 -2.10 22.97
CA CYS A 796 8.73 -2.50 23.18
C CYS A 796 9.59 -1.23 23.19
N GLY A 797 9.90 -0.76 24.39
CA GLY A 797 10.86 0.31 24.59
C GLY A 797 12.22 -0.12 24.05
N HIS A 798 12.80 0.70 23.19
CA HIS A 798 14.14 0.52 22.63
C HIS A 798 15.28 0.70 23.67
N THR A 799 15.01 0.52 24.96
CA THR A 799 15.96 0.76 26.06
C THR A 799 15.73 -0.14 27.27
N ALA A 800 15.39 -1.42 27.08
CA ALA A 800 15.65 -2.42 28.10
C ALA A 800 17.14 -2.83 28.04
N THR A 801 17.96 -2.04 28.72
CA THR A 801 19.27 -2.34 29.31
C THR A 801 20.01 -3.57 28.73
N VAL A 802 20.74 -3.33 27.63
CA VAL A 802 21.66 -4.26 26.94
C VAL A 802 22.79 -4.82 27.85
N GLY A 803 22.95 -4.33 29.09
CA GLY A 803 24.06 -4.72 29.98
C GLY A 803 23.72 -5.54 31.23
N LYS A 804 22.45 -5.76 31.59
CA LYS A 804 22.09 -6.42 32.87
C LYS A 804 21.36 -7.76 32.74
N LEU A 805 21.10 -8.23 31.52
CA LEU A 805 20.45 -9.52 31.27
C LEU A 805 21.45 -10.66 30.99
N LEU A 806 22.75 -10.39 31.10
CA LEU A 806 23.82 -11.34 30.76
C LEU A 806 24.41 -12.11 31.96
N ASP A 807 24.11 -11.74 33.21
CA ASP A 807 24.76 -12.35 34.39
C ASP A 807 23.81 -12.89 35.47
N THR A 808 22.49 -12.87 35.27
CA THR A 808 21.56 -13.52 36.20
C THR A 808 20.67 -14.50 35.46
N VAL A 809 21.16 -15.75 35.40
CA VAL A 809 20.41 -16.98 35.24
C VAL A 809 19.53 -17.03 33.98
N LEU A 810 20.09 -17.66 32.95
CA LEU A 810 19.36 -18.32 31.86
C LEU A 810 17.99 -18.85 32.31
N ASP A 811 16.91 -18.17 31.93
CA ASP A 811 15.64 -18.85 31.68
C ASP A 811 15.18 -18.58 30.24
N THR A 812 15.87 -19.27 29.32
CA THR A 812 15.68 -19.25 27.86
C THR A 812 14.33 -19.80 27.36
N ARG A 813 13.29 -19.83 28.21
CA ARG A 813 11.93 -20.29 27.88
C ARG A 813 10.95 -19.15 27.58
N GLU A 814 11.31 -17.90 27.87
CA GLU A 814 10.41 -16.73 27.71
C GLU A 814 10.63 -15.96 26.40
N ALA A 815 11.84 -16.03 25.82
CA ALA A 815 12.18 -15.38 24.56
C ALA A 815 11.42 -15.95 23.34
N LEU A 816 10.94 -17.19 23.43
CA LEU A 816 10.15 -17.85 22.38
C LEU A 816 8.78 -17.19 22.16
N PHE A 817 8.31 -16.41 23.14
CA PHE A 817 6.95 -15.86 23.19
C PHE A 817 6.89 -14.32 23.18
N THR A 818 8.02 -13.63 23.10
CA THR A 818 8.09 -12.17 23.35
C THR A 818 8.90 -11.37 22.33
N PHE A 819 9.56 -12.01 21.36
CA PHE A 819 10.39 -11.28 20.38
C PHE A 819 9.58 -10.88 19.13
N TRP A 820 9.50 -9.57 18.87
CA TRP A 820 8.75 -8.95 17.79
C TRP A 820 9.67 -8.11 16.88
N ASP A 821 9.44 -8.17 15.57
CA ASP A 821 9.99 -7.28 14.55
C ASP A 821 8.89 -6.27 14.12
N PRO A 822 9.05 -4.94 14.32
CA PRO A 822 8.02 -3.98 13.99
C PRO A 822 7.96 -3.72 12.48
N LEU A 823 7.18 -4.51 11.77
CA LEU A 823 6.59 -4.09 10.50
C LEU A 823 5.15 -3.63 10.74
N PRO A 824 4.78 -2.38 10.40
CA PRO A 824 3.42 -1.88 10.58
C PRO A 824 2.53 -2.47 9.49
N TYR A 825 1.86 -3.59 9.79
CA TYR A 825 0.79 -4.09 8.92
C TYR A 825 -0.46 -4.41 9.73
N CYS A 826 -1.61 -3.95 9.24
CA CYS A 826 -2.89 -4.59 9.54
C CYS A 826 -2.97 -5.85 8.69
N ALA A 827 -2.97 -7.02 9.33
CA ALA A 827 -3.13 -8.28 8.62
C ALA A 827 -4.61 -8.49 8.24
N TYR A 828 -5.01 -7.96 7.09
CA TYR A 828 -6.32 -8.24 6.50
C TYR A 828 -6.26 -9.54 5.71
N TYR A 829 -6.90 -10.59 6.20
CA TYR A 829 -7.07 -11.84 5.47
C TYR A 829 -8.40 -11.81 4.73
N GLN A 830 -8.38 -11.86 3.40
CA GLN A 830 -9.58 -12.06 2.60
C GLN A 830 -9.56 -13.48 2.03
N SER A 831 -10.44 -14.35 2.53
CA SER A 831 -10.60 -15.70 1.96
C SER A 831 -11.36 -15.63 0.64
N ARG A 832 -10.66 -15.74 -0.49
CA ARG A 832 -11.28 -15.94 -1.81
C ARG A 832 -11.72 -17.38 -1.98
N MET A 833 -12.99 -17.60 -2.30
CA MET A 833 -13.52 -18.94 -2.55
C MET A 833 -12.97 -19.47 -3.88
N PRO A 834 -12.75 -20.79 -4.04
CA PRO A 834 -12.39 -21.39 -5.33
C PRO A 834 -13.39 -21.05 -6.44
N ASP A 835 -14.68 -20.87 -6.11
CA ASP A 835 -15.73 -20.49 -7.07
C ASP A 835 -15.56 -19.07 -7.64
N GLU A 836 -14.78 -18.21 -6.99
CA GLU A 836 -14.41 -16.88 -7.51
C GLU A 836 -13.17 -16.93 -8.42
N ARG A 837 -12.49 -18.08 -8.51
CA ARG A 837 -11.46 -18.31 -9.53
C ARG A 837 -12.20 -18.64 -10.82
N ARG A 838 -12.11 -17.75 -11.81
CA ARG A 838 -12.40 -18.13 -13.20
C ARG A 838 -11.67 -19.45 -13.46
N PRO A 839 -12.32 -20.48 -14.04
CA PRO A 839 -11.60 -21.65 -14.47
C PRO A 839 -10.44 -21.18 -15.35
N PRO A 840 -9.24 -21.76 -15.21
CA PRO A 840 -8.18 -21.48 -16.18
C PRO A 840 -8.77 -21.71 -17.57
N PRO A 841 -8.44 -20.86 -18.57
CA PRO A 841 -8.85 -21.14 -19.93
C PRO A 841 -8.45 -22.59 -20.25
N PRO A 842 -9.32 -23.36 -20.91
CA PRO A 842 -9.02 -24.76 -21.20
C PRO A 842 -7.63 -24.81 -21.82
N GLU A 843 -6.74 -25.61 -21.23
CA GLU A 843 -5.46 -25.87 -21.87
C GLU A 843 -5.76 -26.32 -23.30
N PRO A 844 -5.13 -25.73 -24.32
CA PRO A 844 -5.34 -26.20 -25.68
C PRO A 844 -4.99 -27.69 -25.68
N CYS A 845 -5.97 -28.53 -25.98
CA CYS A 845 -5.81 -29.95 -26.14
C CYS A 845 -4.52 -30.18 -26.93
N LYS A 846 -3.50 -30.74 -26.29
CA LYS A 846 -2.37 -31.29 -27.00
C LYS A 846 -2.89 -32.53 -27.70
N THR A 847 -3.51 -32.35 -28.86
CA THR A 847 -3.55 -33.40 -29.85
C THR A 847 -2.10 -33.80 -30.12
N PRO A 848 -1.73 -35.07 -29.91
CA PRO A 848 -0.42 -35.54 -30.35
C PRO A 848 -0.31 -35.28 -31.86
N PRO A 849 0.81 -34.75 -32.35
CA PRO A 849 0.99 -34.60 -33.78
C PRO A 849 1.13 -36.00 -34.37
N ASN A 850 0.37 -36.26 -35.43
CA ASN A 850 0.39 -37.45 -36.30
C ASN A 850 -0.57 -38.60 -35.93
N VAL A 851 -1.84 -38.45 -36.30
CA VAL A 851 -2.57 -39.48 -37.07
C VAL A 851 -3.52 -38.75 -38.03
N PRO A 852 -3.45 -38.97 -39.35
CA PRO A 852 -4.43 -38.43 -40.28
C PRO A 852 -5.69 -39.31 -40.30
N LEU A 853 -6.84 -38.70 -39.97
CA LEU A 853 -8.09 -38.69 -40.75
C LEU A 853 -9.20 -38.00 -39.96
#